data_AF-A0A6J1UJG3-F1
#
_entry.id   AF-A0A6J1UJG3-F1
#
_cell.length_a   1.000
_cell.length_b   1.000
_cell.length_c   1.000
_cell.angle_alpha   90.00
_cell.angle_beta   90.00
_cell.angle_gamma   90.00
#
_symmetry.space_group_name_H-M   'P 1'
#
loop_
_entity.id
_entity.type
_entity.pdbx_description
1 polymer ?
#
loop_
_entity_poly.entity_id
_entity_poly.type
_entity_poly.pdbx_seq_one_letter_code
_entity_poly.pdbx_strand_id
1 'polypeptide(L)'
;MNKLKMASEKSVTNNSRILSLLAQLEKINAECLVEVDTARYVTSKILHLAQSQEKIRKEMTAKGSTGIEVILSTLENTRDFQTTLNILNILIELVAAGSSRRTSFLVSRGGTQILLQLLVNASKEPPPNEELMVLLHSLLAKIGPKDRKFGVKARISGALNITLNIVKQNLQHQRLILPCLQVLRVYSINSVNAVSLGKNGVVELIFKIIGPYSKKNTALMKVALDTLTALLKSKTNARRAVDRGYVQMLLTIYIDWHRHDSRHRHMLIRKGILQSIKSITNIKLGRKAFLDVDGMKILYNTSQECLAVRTLDPLVNISSLIMRKCYPKNRLPLPTIKSAFHFQLPVMPVNGPVYQLYSLPPEVDDVVDESDDNDDIDTESEVENDNEDDIDQHFKNDDIETDINKLKPKQELGRPVEDLRMYEHFFPELSEDFQECDLISKEPKSFSNNSAPGGPIVVPTAGEEPSLTNDTMQLPVKESNLQSEDCNRRPGFLGLVKNDGIMDNSLQHQDDHLKLLPSCQCLNHEIVRDFERISLQNTSKSEQSNISKTVTKNECKTSFSEITCNKPFQHVPTCGSVLFEGRSVQLGKLCCSGPDPEEEDVSCSVSIGEQVTIEVPDTIQLHDPELYIETVKNTRSVPEYSEVAYPDYFGHIPPPFKEPILDRPYGVQRTKIAQDIERLIHPNDIIDRVVYDLDNLSCLVPDEGDVLKFNSKFESGNLRKVIQIRKNEYDLILNSDINSNHYHQWFYFEVSGMRTGSAYRFNIINCEKTNSQFNYGMQPLMYSVQEALGGRPSWIRTGTDICYYKNHFSRSSIAAGGQKGKSYYTITFTVTFHHKDDVCYFAYHYPYTYSALMMHLQKLESTNNPQQIYFRQHLLCETLSGNNCPVVTITAMPESNYYEHICQFRNRPYIFLSARVHPGETNSSWVMKGTLEYLMSNTPGAQNLRESYIFKIVPMLNPDGVINGNHRCSLSGEDLNRQWQNPNPDLHPTIYHAKGLLQYLAAIKRLPLVFCDYHGHSRKKNVFMYGCSIKETIWHTNVSAASCDLIEDLGYRTLPKILSQAAPAFCMSSCSFVVEKSKESTARVVVWREIGVQRSYTMESTLCGCDQGKYKGLQIGTHELEEMGAKFCTGLLRLKKLTSPLEYNLPSTLLDIENELIESSCKVTSPTTYVLEEDEPRFLEEVDYSAESNDEPDIDLANNAGDYEPCLHEDGLSDSEIMRTHLP
;
A
#
# COMPACT_ATOMS: atom_id res chain seq x y z
N MET A 1 -18.16 -46.88 36.08
CA MET A 1 -18.34 -47.34 37.48
C MET A 1 -17.53 -46.45 38.41
N ASN A 2 -17.95 -46.25 39.67
CA ASN A 2 -17.18 -45.87 40.87
C ASN A 2 -16.09 -44.76 40.76
N LYS A 3 -16.03 -43.75 41.65
CA LYS A 3 -16.59 -43.66 43.00
C LYS A 3 -16.79 -42.18 43.41
N LEU A 4 -17.87 -41.87 44.12
CA LEU A 4 -17.99 -40.58 44.81
C LEU A 4 -16.95 -40.48 45.93
N LYS A 5 -16.49 -39.24 46.19
CA LYS A 5 -15.92 -38.84 47.49
C LYS A 5 -16.79 -37.72 48.05
N MET A 6 -17.61 -38.03 49.05
CA MET A 6 -18.24 -36.98 49.86
C MET A 6 -17.16 -36.33 50.72
N ALA A 7 -17.09 -34.99 50.70
CA ALA A 7 -16.41 -34.21 51.72
C ALA A 7 -17.46 -33.71 52.72
N SER A 8 -17.16 -33.80 54.01
CA SER A 8 -18.14 -33.58 55.09
C SER A 8 -18.58 -32.12 55.20
N GLU A 9 -19.87 -31.91 55.46
CA GLU A 9 -20.32 -30.72 56.17
C GLU A 9 -19.53 -30.57 57.48
N LYS A 10 -18.84 -29.45 57.66
CA LYS A 10 -18.35 -28.99 58.96
C LYS A 10 -18.64 -27.51 59.10
N SER A 11 -19.24 -27.16 60.23
CA SER A 11 -19.67 -25.80 60.55
C SER A 11 -18.50 -24.83 60.61
N VAL A 12 -18.59 -23.74 59.85
CA VAL A 12 -17.68 -22.59 59.95
C VAL A 12 -18.40 -21.44 60.65
N THR A 13 -18.76 -21.65 61.91
CA THR A 13 -19.25 -20.59 62.81
C THR A 13 -18.11 -19.71 63.33
N ASN A 14 -17.31 -19.16 62.40
CA ASN A 14 -16.40 -18.07 62.70
C ASN A 14 -17.20 -16.76 62.69
N ASN A 15 -17.54 -16.26 63.88
CA ASN A 15 -18.30 -15.02 64.06
C ASN A 15 -17.54 -13.81 63.50
N SER A 16 -17.79 -13.51 62.22
CA SER A 16 -17.28 -12.29 61.60
C SER A 16 -17.92 -11.06 62.26
N ARG A 17 -17.06 -10.21 62.81
CA ARG A 17 -17.46 -8.99 63.50
C ARG A 17 -18.22 -8.02 62.58
N ILE A 18 -17.97 -8.05 61.27
CA ILE A 18 -18.74 -7.24 60.32
C ILE A 18 -20.11 -7.85 60.00
N LEU A 19 -20.23 -9.17 59.84
CA LEU A 19 -21.54 -9.82 59.61
C LEU A 19 -22.48 -9.60 60.80
N SER A 20 -21.97 -9.66 62.03
CA SER A 20 -22.76 -9.34 63.24
C SER A 20 -23.22 -7.88 63.28
N LEU A 21 -22.40 -6.92 62.84
CA LEU A 21 -22.79 -5.50 62.78
C LEU A 21 -23.76 -5.21 61.62
N LEU A 22 -23.62 -5.90 60.49
CA LEU A 22 -24.55 -5.81 59.36
C LEU A 22 -25.93 -6.38 59.74
N ALA A 23 -26.00 -7.55 60.39
CA ALA A 23 -27.25 -8.12 60.86
C ALA A 23 -27.94 -7.24 61.93
N GLN A 24 -27.17 -6.54 62.77
CA GLN A 24 -27.70 -5.52 63.68
C GLN A 24 -28.30 -4.33 62.90
N LEU A 25 -27.61 -3.85 61.86
CA LEU A 25 -28.09 -2.74 61.04
C LEU A 25 -29.33 -3.13 60.20
N GLU A 26 -29.37 -4.36 59.68
CA GLU A 26 -30.50 -4.94 58.95
C GLU A 26 -31.75 -5.05 59.85
N LYS A 27 -31.58 -5.46 61.11
CA LYS A 27 -32.66 -5.44 62.11
C LYS A 27 -33.15 -4.01 62.38
N ILE A 28 -32.25 -3.04 62.51
CA ILE A 28 -32.59 -1.62 62.72
C ILE A 28 -33.36 -1.04 61.52
N ASN A 29 -33.11 -1.50 60.29
CA ASN A 29 -33.88 -1.09 59.11
C ASN A 29 -35.31 -1.67 59.11
N ALA A 30 -35.51 -2.87 59.69
CA ALA A 30 -36.80 -3.56 59.70
C ALA A 30 -37.74 -3.07 60.83
N GLU A 31 -37.18 -2.63 61.97
CA GLU A 31 -37.95 -2.17 63.12
C GLU A 31 -38.18 -0.65 63.05
N CYS A 32 -39.38 -0.23 62.62
CA CYS A 32 -39.77 1.17 62.35
C CYS A 32 -39.78 2.13 63.57
N LEU A 33 -39.17 1.76 64.70
CA LEU A 33 -39.03 2.58 65.92
C LEU A 33 -37.53 2.84 66.16
N VAL A 34 -37.06 4.01 65.73
CA VAL A 34 -35.63 4.26 65.53
C VAL A 34 -34.92 4.64 66.83
N GLU A 35 -34.13 3.73 67.39
CA GLU A 35 -33.02 4.10 68.31
C GLU A 35 -31.88 4.74 67.51
N VAL A 36 -31.96 6.06 67.33
CA VAL A 36 -31.02 6.82 66.48
C VAL A 36 -29.57 6.64 66.93
N ASP A 37 -29.29 6.63 68.24
CA ASP A 37 -27.94 6.49 68.76
C ASP A 37 -27.36 5.08 68.59
N THR A 38 -28.22 4.05 68.61
CA THR A 38 -27.83 2.66 68.28
C THR A 38 -27.44 2.56 66.79
N ALA A 39 -28.19 3.20 65.88
CA ALA A 39 -27.84 3.28 64.46
C ALA A 39 -26.52 4.04 64.20
N ARG A 40 -26.31 5.18 64.87
CA ARG A 40 -25.05 5.95 64.83
C ARG A 40 -23.86 5.11 65.30
N TYR A 41 -24.03 4.37 66.41
CA TYR A 41 -22.99 3.53 67.00
C TYR A 41 -22.60 2.34 66.10
N VAL A 42 -23.59 1.64 65.53
CA VAL A 42 -23.35 0.52 64.61
C VAL A 42 -22.66 1.01 63.33
N THR A 43 -23.17 2.08 62.70
CA THR A 43 -22.56 2.62 61.47
C THR A 43 -21.16 3.19 61.71
N SER A 44 -20.90 3.84 62.85
CA SER A 44 -19.55 4.29 63.24
C SER A 44 -18.56 3.13 63.39
N LYS A 45 -18.97 2.01 64.02
CA LYS A 45 -18.15 0.79 64.09
C LYS A 45 -17.88 0.16 62.73
N ILE A 46 -18.88 0.12 61.85
CA ILE A 46 -18.72 -0.38 60.48
C ILE A 46 -17.72 0.51 59.72
N LEU A 47 -17.83 1.84 59.84
CA LEU A 47 -16.89 2.79 59.21
C LEU A 47 -15.45 2.56 59.69
N HIS A 48 -15.21 2.48 61.00
CA HIS A 48 -13.87 2.22 61.54
C HIS A 48 -13.27 0.90 61.00
N LEU A 49 -14.06 -0.17 60.90
CA LEU A 49 -13.61 -1.44 60.34
C LEU A 49 -13.37 -1.36 58.81
N ALA A 50 -14.24 -0.64 58.09
CA ALA A 50 -14.13 -0.45 56.65
C ALA A 50 -12.92 0.43 56.27
N GLN A 51 -12.54 1.41 57.08
CA GLN A 51 -11.32 2.21 56.89
C GLN A 51 -10.06 1.37 57.20
N SER A 52 -10.04 0.67 58.33
CA SER A 52 -8.83 0.00 58.84
C SER A 52 -8.52 -1.37 58.21
N GLN A 53 -9.47 -2.06 57.56
CA GLN A 53 -9.28 -3.45 57.12
C GLN A 53 -9.82 -3.74 55.70
N GLU A 54 -8.91 -3.93 54.73
CA GLU A 54 -9.25 -4.36 53.37
C GLU A 54 -9.97 -5.72 53.33
N LYS A 55 -9.68 -6.63 54.28
CA LYS A 55 -10.41 -7.90 54.42
C LYS A 55 -11.91 -7.67 54.62
N ILE A 56 -12.26 -6.72 55.49
CA ILE A 56 -13.66 -6.36 55.78
C ILE A 56 -14.32 -5.77 54.53
N ARG A 57 -13.63 -4.88 53.80
CA ARG A 57 -14.14 -4.33 52.52
C ARG A 57 -14.38 -5.41 51.47
N LYS A 58 -13.55 -6.44 51.39
CA LYS A 58 -13.77 -7.62 50.51
C LYS A 58 -14.94 -8.48 50.97
N GLU A 59 -15.11 -8.68 52.28
CA GLU A 59 -16.18 -9.51 52.86
C GLU A 59 -17.57 -8.88 52.71
N MET A 60 -17.67 -7.56 52.88
CA MET A 60 -18.89 -6.77 52.61
C MET A 60 -19.30 -6.75 51.13
N THR A 61 -18.43 -7.21 50.22
CA THR A 61 -18.62 -7.16 48.76
C THR A 61 -18.43 -8.52 48.08
N ALA A 62 -18.38 -9.61 48.85
CA ALA A 62 -18.28 -10.97 48.35
C ALA A 62 -19.59 -11.45 47.69
N LYS A 63 -19.48 -12.39 46.74
CA LYS A 63 -20.66 -13.06 46.16
C LYS A 63 -21.44 -13.76 47.28
N GLY A 64 -22.72 -13.40 47.45
CA GLY A 64 -23.59 -13.90 48.53
C GLY A 64 -23.64 -13.03 49.80
N SER A 65 -22.88 -11.92 49.86
CA SER A 65 -22.95 -10.97 50.97
C SER A 65 -24.06 -9.94 50.75
N THR A 66 -24.98 -9.79 51.72
CA THR A 66 -26.03 -8.75 51.74
C THR A 66 -25.50 -7.37 52.13
N GLY A 67 -24.20 -7.24 52.47
CA GLY A 67 -23.66 -6.04 53.13
C GLY A 67 -23.90 -4.72 52.39
N ILE A 68 -23.79 -4.69 51.06
CA ILE A 68 -24.12 -3.50 50.26
C ILE A 68 -25.63 -3.20 50.27
N GLU A 69 -26.48 -4.22 50.28
CA GLU A 69 -27.94 -4.07 50.24
C GLU A 69 -28.47 -3.52 51.56
N VAL A 70 -27.95 -4.03 52.69
CA VAL A 70 -28.23 -3.48 54.03
C VAL A 70 -27.76 -2.02 54.14
N ILE A 71 -26.57 -1.70 53.64
CA ILE A 71 -26.02 -0.33 53.69
C ILE A 71 -26.84 0.64 52.83
N LEU A 72 -27.23 0.23 51.62
CA LEU A 72 -28.10 1.04 50.75
C LEU A 72 -29.52 1.20 51.34
N SER A 73 -30.09 0.14 51.90
CA SER A 73 -31.38 0.18 52.59
C SER A 73 -31.36 1.11 53.80
N THR A 74 -30.26 1.12 54.57
CA THR A 74 -30.09 2.07 55.68
C THR A 74 -30.02 3.52 55.18
N LEU A 75 -29.31 3.75 54.07
CA LEU A 75 -29.17 5.08 53.45
C LEU A 75 -30.48 5.63 52.90
N GLU A 76 -31.36 4.76 52.41
CA GLU A 76 -32.67 5.11 51.88
C GLU A 76 -33.72 5.39 52.98
N ASN A 77 -33.65 4.65 54.11
CA ASN A 77 -34.61 4.77 55.20
C ASN A 77 -34.20 5.76 56.30
N THR A 78 -32.90 6.07 56.47
CA THR A 78 -32.46 6.97 57.55
C THR A 78 -32.81 8.43 57.27
N ARG A 79 -33.13 9.15 58.36
CA ARG A 79 -33.22 10.63 58.39
C ARG A 79 -32.18 11.25 59.33
N ASP A 80 -31.30 10.45 59.91
CA ASP A 80 -30.25 10.94 60.79
C ASP A 80 -29.02 11.38 59.99
N PHE A 81 -28.62 12.64 60.18
CA PHE A 81 -27.50 13.26 59.48
C PHE A 81 -26.18 12.53 59.74
N GLN A 82 -25.88 12.17 60.99
CA GLN A 82 -24.61 11.50 61.32
C GLN A 82 -24.56 10.07 60.75
N THR A 83 -25.66 9.32 60.83
CA THR A 83 -25.80 7.99 60.21
C THR A 83 -25.62 8.06 58.69
N THR A 84 -26.18 9.10 58.05
CA THR A 84 -25.99 9.38 56.61
C THR A 84 -24.51 9.62 56.28
N LEU A 85 -23.82 10.50 57.02
CA LEU A 85 -22.38 10.75 56.84
C LEU A 85 -21.54 9.48 57.04
N ASN A 86 -21.84 8.68 58.07
CA ASN A 86 -21.14 7.42 58.34
C ASN A 86 -21.25 6.47 57.13
N ILE A 87 -22.46 6.31 56.58
CA ILE A 87 -22.73 5.42 55.43
C ILE A 87 -22.04 5.91 54.16
N LEU A 88 -22.10 7.21 53.85
CA LEU A 88 -21.43 7.74 52.66
C LEU A 88 -19.91 7.55 52.72
N ASN A 89 -19.30 7.69 53.89
CA ASN A 89 -17.89 7.38 54.09
C ASN A 89 -17.58 5.87 53.96
N ILE A 90 -18.44 4.98 54.47
CA ILE A 90 -18.30 3.52 54.24
C ILE A 90 -18.32 3.21 52.74
N LEU A 91 -19.27 3.78 51.99
CA LEU A 91 -19.36 3.58 50.55
C LEU A 91 -18.13 4.11 49.81
N ILE A 92 -17.59 5.28 50.20
CA ILE A 92 -16.37 5.87 49.62
C ILE A 92 -15.13 4.96 49.79
N GLU A 93 -15.01 4.28 50.92
CA GLU A 93 -13.97 3.26 51.19
C GLU A 93 -14.20 1.96 50.39
N LEU A 94 -15.46 1.51 50.28
CA LEU A 94 -15.81 0.36 49.43
C LEU A 94 -15.50 0.62 47.95
N VAL A 95 -15.56 1.88 47.48
CA VAL A 95 -15.11 2.29 46.13
C VAL A 95 -13.74 3.02 46.13
N ALA A 96 -12.79 2.61 46.98
CA ALA A 96 -11.41 3.08 46.93
C ALA A 96 -10.65 2.64 45.64
N ALA A 97 -9.39 3.04 45.46
CA ALA A 97 -8.59 2.64 44.29
C ALA A 97 -8.50 1.10 44.15
N GLY A 98 -8.46 0.60 42.91
CA GLY A 98 -8.43 -0.85 42.61
C GLY A 98 -9.79 -1.57 42.73
N SER A 99 -10.88 -0.89 43.08
CA SER A 99 -12.18 -1.51 43.43
C SER A 99 -13.17 -1.71 42.25
N SER A 100 -12.70 -1.79 41.00
CA SER A 100 -13.56 -1.79 39.78
C SER A 100 -14.76 -2.75 39.89
N ARG A 101 -14.51 -4.02 40.28
CA ARG A 101 -15.57 -5.04 40.48
C ARG A 101 -16.57 -4.67 41.59
N ARG A 102 -16.12 -4.06 42.69
CA ARG A 102 -17.00 -3.59 43.79
C ARG A 102 -17.87 -2.43 43.35
N THR A 103 -17.32 -1.52 42.55
CA THR A 103 -18.02 -0.37 41.99
C THR A 103 -19.16 -0.82 41.06
N SER A 104 -18.90 -1.76 40.14
CA SER A 104 -19.94 -2.33 39.29
C SER A 104 -21.02 -3.09 40.08
N PHE A 105 -20.65 -3.78 41.18
CA PHE A 105 -21.62 -4.45 42.03
C PHE A 105 -22.53 -3.47 42.79
N LEU A 106 -21.98 -2.36 43.31
CA LEU A 106 -22.75 -1.27 43.92
C LEU A 106 -23.74 -0.63 42.92
N VAL A 107 -23.32 -0.46 41.66
CA VAL A 107 -24.19 -0.01 40.56
C VAL A 107 -25.30 -1.05 40.28
N SER A 108 -24.99 -2.34 40.24
CA SER A 108 -25.99 -3.39 39.99
C SER A 108 -27.05 -3.52 41.10
N ARG A 109 -26.71 -3.15 42.34
CA ARG A 109 -27.64 -3.09 43.49
C ARG A 109 -28.37 -1.73 43.59
N GLY A 110 -28.39 -0.95 42.51
CA GLY A 110 -29.19 0.29 42.42
C GLY A 110 -28.58 1.53 43.08
N GLY A 111 -27.37 1.45 43.64
CA GLY A 111 -26.76 2.52 44.45
C GLY A 111 -26.73 3.90 43.77
N THR A 112 -26.57 3.95 42.43
CA THR A 112 -26.67 5.20 41.66
C THR A 112 -28.00 5.92 41.87
N GLN A 113 -29.12 5.20 41.88
CA GLN A 113 -30.46 5.81 41.97
C GLN A 113 -30.69 6.41 43.36
N ILE A 114 -30.32 5.66 44.41
CA ILE A 114 -30.42 6.09 45.81
C ILE A 114 -29.57 7.35 46.04
N LEU A 115 -28.34 7.38 45.54
CA LEU A 115 -27.43 8.52 45.71
C LEU A 115 -27.87 9.78 44.93
N LEU A 116 -28.45 9.62 43.74
CA LEU A 116 -29.06 10.73 43.01
C LEU A 116 -30.31 11.24 43.74
N GLN A 117 -31.16 10.36 44.27
CA GLN A 117 -32.35 10.74 45.02
C GLN A 117 -32.00 11.44 46.35
N LEU A 118 -30.94 11.00 47.02
CA LEU A 118 -30.41 11.63 48.23
C LEU A 118 -29.82 13.01 47.95
N LEU A 119 -29.09 13.19 46.84
CA LEU A 119 -28.63 14.51 46.36
C LEU A 119 -29.82 15.46 46.09
N VAL A 120 -30.88 14.97 45.44
CA VAL A 120 -32.10 15.74 45.20
C VAL A 120 -32.81 16.13 46.49
N ASN A 121 -32.83 15.26 47.50
CA ASN A 121 -33.40 15.57 48.80
C ASN A 121 -32.55 16.57 49.60
N ALA A 122 -31.23 16.36 49.69
CA ALA A 122 -30.29 17.25 50.36
C ALA A 122 -30.22 18.66 49.75
N SER A 123 -30.62 18.84 48.48
CA SER A 123 -30.70 20.15 47.82
C SER A 123 -31.96 20.96 48.14
N LYS A 124 -32.94 20.39 48.85
CA LYS A 124 -34.20 21.07 49.22
C LYS A 124 -34.09 21.91 50.49
N GLU A 125 -32.99 21.78 51.23
CA GLU A 125 -32.73 22.50 52.47
C GLU A 125 -31.69 23.60 52.21
N PRO A 126 -32.09 24.90 52.13
CA PRO A 126 -31.15 26.00 51.91
C PRO A 126 -30.62 26.57 53.25
N PRO A 127 -29.30 26.78 53.41
CA PRO A 127 -28.22 26.39 52.49
C PRO A 127 -27.89 24.88 52.60
N PRO A 128 -27.58 24.20 51.47
CA PRO A 128 -27.25 22.78 51.51
C PRO A 128 -25.94 22.52 52.25
N ASN A 129 -25.91 21.46 53.05
CA ASN A 129 -24.74 21.11 53.87
C ASN A 129 -23.51 20.77 52.99
N GLU A 130 -22.41 21.52 53.15
CA GLU A 130 -21.20 21.37 52.33
C GLU A 130 -20.58 19.97 52.42
N GLU A 131 -20.48 19.37 53.62
CA GLU A 131 -19.83 18.08 53.82
C GLU A 131 -20.63 16.95 53.17
N LEU A 132 -21.95 16.93 53.37
CA LEU A 132 -22.86 16.01 52.70
C LEU A 132 -22.77 16.14 51.18
N MET A 133 -22.75 17.37 50.66
CA MET A 133 -22.61 17.61 49.21
C MET A 133 -21.25 17.16 48.66
N VAL A 134 -20.15 17.37 49.38
CA VAL A 134 -18.81 16.87 49.00
C VAL A 134 -18.79 15.35 48.91
N LEU A 135 -19.33 14.66 49.92
CA LEU A 135 -19.35 13.19 49.95
C LEU A 135 -20.23 12.59 48.83
N LEU A 136 -21.44 13.13 48.64
CA LEU A 136 -22.36 12.68 47.59
C LEU A 136 -21.76 12.83 46.20
N HIS A 137 -21.21 14.00 45.85
CA HIS A 137 -20.59 14.20 44.55
C HIS A 137 -19.30 13.38 44.38
N SER A 138 -18.50 13.19 45.43
CA SER A 138 -17.30 12.35 45.38
C SER A 138 -17.62 10.88 45.11
N LEU A 139 -18.73 10.38 45.65
CA LEU A 139 -19.20 9.02 45.43
C LEU A 139 -19.84 8.87 44.04
N LEU A 140 -20.69 9.82 43.63
CA LEU A 140 -21.28 9.88 42.28
C LEU A 140 -20.19 9.93 41.17
N ALA A 141 -19.12 10.69 41.38
CA ALA A 141 -17.98 10.79 40.47
C ALA A 141 -17.23 9.47 40.28
N LYS A 142 -17.16 8.63 41.32
CA LYS A 142 -16.52 7.31 41.28
C LYS A 142 -17.40 6.24 40.62
N ILE A 143 -18.70 6.19 40.94
CA ILE A 143 -19.60 5.14 40.42
C ILE A 143 -20.07 5.40 39.00
N GLY A 144 -20.24 6.68 38.61
CA GLY A 144 -20.86 7.05 37.33
C GLY A 144 -20.18 6.46 36.08
N PRO A 145 -18.84 6.43 35.98
CA PRO A 145 -18.14 5.80 34.86
C PRO A 145 -18.35 4.27 34.74
N LYS A 146 -19.01 3.62 35.70
CA LYS A 146 -19.37 2.19 35.65
C LYS A 146 -20.88 1.94 35.52
N ASP A 147 -21.69 2.98 35.35
CA ASP A 147 -23.14 2.88 35.12
C ASP A 147 -23.50 3.46 33.74
N ARG A 148 -23.68 2.59 32.74
CA ARG A 148 -24.07 2.98 31.37
C ARG A 148 -25.36 3.82 31.31
N LYS A 149 -26.21 3.80 32.35
CA LYS A 149 -27.45 4.60 32.43
C LYS A 149 -27.33 5.83 33.35
N PHE A 150 -26.15 6.15 33.89
CA PHE A 150 -25.91 7.27 34.83
C PHE A 150 -26.47 8.60 34.33
N GLY A 151 -26.13 9.00 33.10
CA GLY A 151 -26.57 10.25 32.52
C GLY A 151 -28.10 10.37 32.37
N VAL A 152 -28.78 9.25 32.12
CA VAL A 152 -30.25 9.20 32.00
C VAL A 152 -30.90 9.28 33.38
N LYS A 153 -30.42 8.48 34.36
CA LYS A 153 -30.89 8.52 35.76
C LYS A 153 -30.75 9.92 36.35
N ALA A 154 -29.63 10.60 36.12
CA ALA A 154 -29.35 11.94 36.61
C ALA A 154 -30.21 13.03 35.94
N ARG A 155 -30.68 12.82 34.71
CA ARG A 155 -31.64 13.71 34.03
C ARG A 155 -33.04 13.55 34.61
N ILE A 156 -33.52 12.30 34.73
CA ILE A 156 -34.87 11.99 35.21
C ILE A 156 -35.06 12.43 36.67
N SER A 157 -34.01 12.29 37.50
CA SER A 157 -34.01 12.79 38.90
C SER A 157 -33.83 14.32 39.03
N GLY A 158 -33.52 15.04 37.95
CA GLY A 158 -33.24 16.49 37.99
C GLY A 158 -31.86 16.88 38.56
N ALA A 159 -31.03 15.90 38.95
CA ALA A 159 -29.73 16.11 39.59
C ALA A 159 -28.74 16.98 38.79
N LEU A 160 -28.83 16.99 37.45
CA LEU A 160 -28.03 17.85 36.58
C LEU A 160 -28.04 19.33 37.00
N ASN A 161 -29.24 19.88 37.24
CA ASN A 161 -29.41 21.29 37.56
C ASN A 161 -28.97 21.62 38.98
N ILE A 162 -29.08 20.65 39.91
CA ILE A 162 -28.63 20.78 41.29
C ILE A 162 -27.10 20.89 41.35
N THR A 163 -26.39 19.92 40.76
CA THR A 163 -24.92 19.94 40.65
C THR A 163 -24.43 21.23 39.98
N LEU A 164 -25.11 21.68 38.93
CA LEU A 164 -24.77 22.94 38.24
C LEU A 164 -24.97 24.18 39.13
N ASN A 165 -26.10 24.30 39.81
CA ASN A 165 -26.38 25.46 40.66
C ASN A 165 -25.40 25.55 41.84
N ILE A 166 -24.98 24.41 42.40
CA ILE A 166 -23.92 24.34 43.42
C ILE A 166 -22.61 24.93 42.88
N VAL A 167 -22.16 24.56 41.67
CA VAL A 167 -20.94 25.14 41.06
C VAL A 167 -21.10 26.63 40.75
N LYS A 168 -22.27 27.06 40.26
CA LYS A 168 -22.57 28.49 39.96
C LYS A 168 -22.48 29.38 41.21
N GLN A 169 -22.98 28.90 42.34
CA GLN A 169 -23.04 29.68 43.59
C GLN A 169 -21.70 29.68 44.35
N ASN A 170 -20.93 28.59 44.28
CA ASN A 170 -19.80 28.34 45.18
C ASN A 170 -18.43 28.41 44.51
N LEU A 171 -18.24 29.28 43.50
CA LEU A 171 -17.02 29.35 42.66
C LEU A 171 -15.68 29.55 43.40
N GLN A 172 -15.69 29.96 44.68
CA GLN A 172 -14.48 30.05 45.51
C GLN A 172 -14.20 28.78 46.36
N HIS A 173 -15.20 27.91 46.55
CA HIS A 173 -15.17 26.78 47.49
C HIS A 173 -14.62 25.52 46.82
N GLN A 174 -13.32 25.53 46.51
CA GLN A 174 -12.61 24.52 45.71
C GLN A 174 -12.87 23.05 46.12
N ARG A 175 -13.00 22.78 47.43
CA ARG A 175 -13.28 21.43 47.99
C ARG A 175 -14.63 20.87 47.52
N LEU A 176 -15.62 21.74 47.30
CA LEU A 176 -16.96 21.39 46.82
C LEU A 176 -17.01 21.34 45.28
N ILE A 177 -16.37 22.30 44.60
CA ILE A 177 -16.35 22.37 43.13
C ILE A 177 -15.71 21.13 42.50
N LEU A 178 -14.59 20.64 43.05
CA LEU A 178 -13.80 19.57 42.43
C LEU A 178 -14.62 18.27 42.21
N PRO A 179 -15.33 17.70 43.22
CA PRO A 179 -16.27 16.60 42.99
C PRO A 179 -17.42 16.95 42.04
N CYS A 180 -18.02 18.15 42.15
CA CYS A 180 -19.12 18.55 41.27
C CYS A 180 -18.71 18.59 39.78
N LEU A 181 -17.51 19.09 39.45
CA LEU A 181 -16.99 19.07 38.07
C LEU A 181 -16.72 17.65 37.57
N GLN A 182 -16.25 16.74 38.43
CA GLN A 182 -16.10 15.32 38.07
C GLN A 182 -17.45 14.69 37.74
N VAL A 183 -18.51 14.99 38.50
CA VAL A 183 -19.88 14.54 38.21
C VAL A 183 -20.41 15.16 36.91
N LEU A 184 -20.22 16.46 36.67
CA LEU A 184 -20.61 17.13 35.43
C LEU A 184 -19.91 16.53 34.20
N ARG A 185 -18.63 16.12 34.33
CA ARG A 185 -17.91 15.41 33.25
C ARG A 185 -18.61 14.11 32.89
N VAL A 186 -18.99 13.30 33.88
CA VAL A 186 -19.65 12.01 33.65
C VAL A 186 -21.09 12.20 33.14
N TYR A 187 -21.82 13.23 33.59
CA TYR A 187 -23.11 13.60 32.98
C TYR A 187 -22.94 13.93 31.48
N SER A 188 -21.85 14.62 31.11
CA SER A 188 -21.57 15.08 29.74
C SER A 188 -21.10 13.99 28.78
N ILE A 189 -20.81 12.77 29.25
CA ILE A 189 -20.55 11.61 28.36
C ILE A 189 -21.79 11.30 27.51
N ASN A 190 -23.00 11.60 28.01
CA ASN A 190 -24.21 11.51 27.19
C ASN A 190 -24.44 12.82 26.41
N SER A 191 -24.55 12.72 25.08
CA SER A 191 -24.71 13.84 24.14
C SER A 191 -25.83 14.81 24.54
N VAL A 192 -27.04 14.31 24.79
CA VAL A 192 -28.22 15.12 25.17
C VAL A 192 -28.01 15.86 26.50
N ASN A 193 -27.28 15.26 27.45
CA ASN A 193 -26.88 15.95 28.67
C ASN A 193 -25.85 17.05 28.39
N ALA A 194 -24.84 16.80 27.55
CA ALA A 194 -23.85 17.80 27.18
C ALA A 194 -24.51 19.02 26.51
N VAL A 195 -25.44 18.81 25.58
CA VAL A 195 -26.24 19.88 24.95
C VAL A 195 -27.03 20.67 25.99
N SER A 196 -27.71 19.98 26.92
CA SER A 196 -28.51 20.62 27.98
C SER A 196 -27.66 21.44 28.97
N LEU A 197 -26.53 20.88 29.41
CA LEU A 197 -25.55 21.56 30.27
C LEU A 197 -24.95 22.80 29.57
N GLY A 198 -24.65 22.69 28.27
CA GLY A 198 -24.24 23.81 27.43
C GLY A 198 -25.30 24.92 27.35
N LYS A 199 -26.56 24.57 27.05
CA LYS A 199 -27.69 25.52 27.06
C LYS A 199 -27.88 26.21 28.43
N ASN A 200 -27.52 25.55 29.53
CA ASN A 200 -27.57 26.10 30.90
C ASN A 200 -26.29 26.87 31.33
N GLY A 201 -25.36 27.12 30.41
CA GLY A 201 -24.18 27.98 30.62
C GLY A 201 -23.00 27.30 31.31
N VAL A 202 -22.86 25.97 31.25
CA VAL A 202 -21.72 25.26 31.86
C VAL A 202 -20.41 25.55 31.14
N VAL A 203 -20.44 25.78 29.82
CA VAL A 203 -19.23 26.11 29.04
C VAL A 203 -18.66 27.45 29.53
N GLU A 204 -19.48 28.51 29.56
CA GLU A 204 -19.08 29.83 30.08
C GLU A 204 -18.72 29.81 31.57
N LEU A 205 -19.24 28.85 32.34
CA LEU A 205 -18.87 28.66 33.75
C LEU A 205 -17.48 28.05 33.90
N ILE A 206 -17.11 27.09 33.06
CA ILE A 206 -15.76 26.50 33.07
C ILE A 206 -14.72 27.51 32.60
N PHE A 207 -15.04 28.36 31.62
CA PHE A 207 -14.17 29.49 31.22
C PHE A 207 -13.99 30.59 32.29
N LYS A 208 -14.64 30.47 33.46
CA LYS A 208 -14.35 31.27 34.67
C LYS A 208 -13.51 30.52 35.72
N ILE A 209 -13.31 29.21 35.53
CA ILE A 209 -12.52 28.33 36.41
C ILE A 209 -11.15 28.06 35.79
N ILE A 210 -11.08 27.89 34.46
CA ILE A 210 -9.81 27.83 33.73
C ILE A 210 -9.25 29.24 33.47
N GLY A 211 -7.94 29.34 33.31
CA GLY A 211 -7.25 30.62 33.22
C GLY A 211 -5.72 30.48 33.16
N PRO A 212 -4.98 31.59 33.29
CA PRO A 212 -3.52 31.62 33.16
C PRO A 212 -2.79 30.75 34.20
N TYR A 213 -1.49 30.60 33.98
CA TYR A 213 -0.61 29.74 34.75
C TYR A 213 -0.71 30.00 36.26
N SER A 214 -1.03 28.93 37.00
CA SER A 214 -1.16 28.97 38.46
C SER A 214 -0.59 27.72 39.11
N LYS A 215 0.31 27.92 40.07
CA LYS A 215 0.80 26.84 40.97
C LYS A 215 -0.23 26.41 42.01
N LYS A 216 -1.32 27.19 42.18
CA LYS A 216 -2.48 26.83 43.00
C LYS A 216 -3.55 26.15 42.14
N ASN A 217 -4.32 25.25 42.73
CA ASN A 217 -5.54 24.67 42.15
C ASN A 217 -5.33 23.82 40.88
N THR A 218 -4.12 23.31 40.64
CA THR A 218 -3.77 22.53 39.42
C THR A 218 -4.66 21.28 39.22
N ALA A 219 -5.07 20.61 40.29
CA ALA A 219 -6.01 19.49 40.23
C ALA A 219 -7.42 19.91 39.77
N LEU A 220 -7.89 21.10 40.21
CA LEU A 220 -9.16 21.69 39.78
C LEU A 220 -9.09 22.11 38.30
N MET A 221 -7.98 22.76 37.90
CA MET A 221 -7.71 23.14 36.51
C MET A 221 -7.76 21.92 35.57
N LYS A 222 -7.08 20.82 35.93
CA LYS A 222 -7.12 19.58 35.14
C LYS A 222 -8.55 19.04 35.01
N VAL A 223 -9.27 18.89 36.13
CA VAL A 223 -10.65 18.36 36.08
C VAL A 223 -11.57 19.28 35.28
N ALA A 224 -11.43 20.61 35.40
CA ALA A 224 -12.21 21.57 34.62
C ALA A 224 -11.98 21.40 33.11
N LEU A 225 -10.74 21.17 32.67
CA LEU A 225 -10.40 20.89 31.26
C LEU A 225 -10.90 19.52 30.79
N ASP A 226 -10.82 18.48 31.64
CA ASP A 226 -11.42 17.17 31.36
C ASP A 226 -12.96 17.29 31.18
N THR A 227 -13.63 18.10 32.01
CA THR A 227 -15.08 18.40 31.92
C THR A 227 -15.40 19.22 30.66
N LEU A 228 -14.57 20.21 30.33
CA LEU A 228 -14.73 21.03 29.13
C LEU A 228 -14.62 20.19 27.85
N THR A 229 -13.59 19.34 27.76
CA THR A 229 -13.40 18.41 26.64
C THR A 229 -14.63 17.51 26.45
N ALA A 230 -15.17 16.94 27.54
CA ALA A 230 -16.38 16.11 27.48
C ALA A 230 -17.62 16.88 26.99
N LEU A 231 -17.77 18.16 27.38
CA LEU A 231 -18.87 19.02 26.88
C LEU A 231 -18.69 19.39 25.40
N LEU A 232 -17.46 19.64 24.96
CA LEU A 232 -17.11 20.07 23.60
C LEU A 232 -17.18 18.94 22.56
N LYS A 233 -17.27 17.66 22.97
CA LYS A 233 -17.62 16.55 22.05
C LYS A 233 -18.96 16.78 21.31
N SER A 234 -19.89 17.59 21.86
CA SER A 234 -21.12 17.96 21.15
C SER A 234 -20.88 19.08 20.13
N LYS A 235 -21.20 18.85 18.84
CA LYS A 235 -21.22 19.87 17.76
C LYS A 235 -21.80 21.21 18.24
N THR A 236 -22.95 21.18 18.93
CA THR A 236 -23.63 22.40 19.41
C THR A 236 -22.89 23.17 20.50
N ASN A 237 -22.05 22.49 21.31
CA ASN A 237 -21.23 23.13 22.35
C ASN A 237 -19.91 23.66 21.79
N ALA A 238 -19.30 22.93 20.83
CA ALA A 238 -18.19 23.44 20.05
C ALA A 238 -18.59 24.76 19.35
N ARG A 239 -19.76 24.81 18.72
CA ARG A 239 -20.31 26.03 18.10
C ARG A 239 -20.48 27.17 19.11
N ARG A 240 -21.13 26.91 20.27
CA ARG A 240 -21.21 27.90 21.37
C ARG A 240 -19.85 28.42 21.84
N ALA A 241 -18.81 27.59 21.84
CA ALA A 241 -17.46 28.03 22.22
C ALA A 241 -16.79 28.90 21.15
N VAL A 242 -17.04 28.61 19.87
CA VAL A 242 -16.63 29.46 18.73
C VAL A 242 -17.35 30.80 18.77
N ASP A 243 -18.67 30.81 18.90
CA ASP A 243 -19.51 32.02 18.95
C ASP A 243 -19.15 32.97 20.13
N ARG A 244 -18.49 32.43 21.17
CA ARG A 244 -17.99 33.16 22.35
C ARG A 244 -16.51 33.60 22.23
N GLY A 245 -15.83 33.30 21.13
CA GLY A 245 -14.40 33.61 20.94
C GLY A 245 -13.44 32.75 21.78
N TYR A 246 -13.90 31.62 22.32
CA TYR A 246 -13.10 30.84 23.28
C TYR A 246 -11.92 30.08 22.66
N VAL A 247 -11.82 29.97 21.33
CA VAL A 247 -10.64 29.38 20.65
C VAL A 247 -9.38 30.21 20.93
N GLN A 248 -9.48 31.54 20.78
CA GLN A 248 -8.42 32.48 21.16
C GLN A 248 -8.06 32.34 22.64
N MET A 249 -9.06 32.22 23.53
CA MET A 249 -8.84 32.08 24.97
C MET A 249 -8.07 30.80 25.31
N LEU A 250 -8.44 29.66 24.72
CA LEU A 250 -7.73 28.39 24.91
C LEU A 250 -6.28 28.46 24.42
N LEU A 251 -6.04 29.06 23.25
CA LEU A 251 -4.68 29.24 22.71
C LEU A 251 -3.83 30.18 23.59
N THR A 252 -4.40 31.29 24.06
CA THR A 252 -3.72 32.23 24.97
C THR A 252 -3.34 31.55 26.29
N ILE A 253 -4.26 30.77 26.88
CA ILE A 253 -4.00 29.98 28.08
C ILE A 253 -2.93 28.90 27.80
N TYR A 254 -2.99 28.23 26.65
CA TYR A 254 -2.01 27.20 26.27
C TYR A 254 -0.58 27.77 26.17
N ILE A 255 -0.39 28.91 25.49
CA ILE A 255 0.90 29.60 25.39
C ILE A 255 1.44 29.96 26.79
N ASP A 256 0.58 30.49 27.66
CA ASP A 256 0.99 30.92 29.00
C ASP A 256 1.41 29.73 29.89
N TRP A 257 0.66 28.62 29.84
CA TRP A 257 1.06 27.38 30.52
C TRP A 257 2.31 26.75 29.90
N HIS A 258 2.52 26.87 28.59
CA HIS A 258 3.72 26.39 27.90
C HIS A 258 4.97 27.15 28.34
N ARG A 259 4.93 28.48 28.35
CA ARG A 259 6.06 29.34 28.77
C ARG A 259 6.44 29.14 30.24
N HIS A 260 5.48 28.87 31.12
CA HIS A 260 5.70 28.83 32.57
C HIS A 260 5.86 27.42 33.17
N ASP A 261 5.47 26.33 32.47
CA ASP A 261 5.72 24.95 32.89
C ASP A 261 7.07 24.40 32.36
N SER A 262 8.15 25.15 32.61
CA SER A 262 9.53 24.82 32.20
C SER A 262 10.14 23.58 32.90
N ARG A 263 9.40 22.95 33.81
CA ARG A 263 9.73 21.63 34.40
C ARG A 263 8.73 20.54 34.03
N HIS A 264 7.79 20.84 33.13
CA HIS A 264 6.77 19.97 32.55
C HIS A 264 5.89 19.23 33.58
N ARG A 265 5.80 19.76 34.81
CA ARG A 265 5.06 19.17 35.94
C ARG A 265 3.55 19.28 35.76
N HIS A 266 3.11 20.07 34.80
CA HIS A 266 1.72 20.38 34.50
C HIS A 266 1.37 20.07 33.03
N MET A 267 2.15 19.21 32.37
CA MET A 267 1.91 18.67 31.02
C MET A 267 0.46 18.22 30.80
N LEU A 268 -0.20 17.62 31.80
CA LEU A 268 -1.60 17.18 31.68
C LEU A 268 -2.61 18.35 31.54
N ILE A 269 -2.27 19.54 32.04
CA ILE A 269 -3.07 20.77 31.83
C ILE A 269 -2.89 21.24 30.39
N ARG A 270 -1.65 21.28 29.87
CA ARG A 270 -1.37 21.53 28.44
C ARG A 270 -2.13 20.54 27.54
N LYS A 271 -2.14 19.25 27.90
CA LYS A 271 -2.87 18.19 27.19
C LYS A 271 -4.40 18.43 27.20
N GLY A 272 -4.97 18.82 28.34
CA GLY A 272 -6.41 19.09 28.47
C GLY A 272 -6.87 20.31 27.65
N ILE A 273 -6.03 21.35 27.53
CA ILE A 273 -6.31 22.50 26.67
C ILE A 273 -6.28 22.08 25.20
N LEU A 274 -5.25 21.35 24.76
CA LEU A 274 -5.18 20.82 23.39
C LEU A 274 -6.36 19.90 23.06
N GLN A 275 -6.78 19.02 23.97
CA GLN A 275 -7.97 18.18 23.75
C GLN A 275 -9.25 19.00 23.62
N SER A 276 -9.41 20.08 24.39
CA SER A 276 -10.53 21.03 24.23
C SER A 276 -10.51 21.70 22.85
N ILE A 277 -9.32 22.04 22.33
CA ILE A 277 -9.16 22.55 20.96
C ILE A 277 -9.49 21.47 19.92
N LYS A 278 -8.98 20.22 20.05
CA LYS A 278 -9.31 19.08 19.17
C LYS A 278 -10.83 18.96 19.02
N SER A 279 -11.58 18.93 20.13
CA SER A 279 -13.04 18.83 20.12
C SER A 279 -13.72 20.00 19.40
N ILE A 280 -13.23 21.24 19.51
CA ILE A 280 -13.78 22.38 18.76
C ILE A 280 -13.49 22.25 17.26
N THR A 281 -12.27 21.84 16.88
CA THR A 281 -11.86 21.71 15.47
C THR A 281 -12.52 20.55 14.71
N ASN A 282 -13.36 19.75 15.38
CA ASN A 282 -14.22 18.77 14.68
C ASN A 282 -15.29 19.45 13.81
N ILE A 283 -15.73 20.68 14.10
CA ILE A 283 -16.71 21.42 13.27
C ILE A 283 -16.02 22.46 12.35
N LYS A 284 -16.60 22.72 11.16
CA LYS A 284 -16.09 23.66 10.14
C LYS A 284 -15.83 25.07 10.70
N LEU A 285 -16.79 25.61 11.47
CA LEU A 285 -16.65 26.90 12.17
C LEU A 285 -15.50 26.90 13.18
N GLY A 286 -15.22 25.77 13.82
CA GLY A 286 -14.13 25.62 14.79
C GLY A 286 -12.75 25.52 14.14
N ARG A 287 -12.64 24.89 12.96
CA ARG A 287 -11.43 24.92 12.13
C ARG A 287 -11.14 26.36 11.67
N LYS A 288 -12.16 27.04 11.13
CA LYS A 288 -12.02 28.45 10.72
C LYS A 288 -11.60 29.35 11.88
N ALA A 289 -12.31 29.31 13.01
CA ALA A 289 -11.99 30.13 14.18
C ALA A 289 -10.67 29.76 14.88
N PHE A 290 -10.01 28.67 14.47
CA PHE A 290 -8.64 28.33 14.85
C PHE A 290 -7.60 28.88 13.85
N LEU A 291 -7.93 28.92 12.55
CA LEU A 291 -7.12 29.59 11.52
C LEU A 291 -7.11 31.11 11.69
N ASP A 292 -8.28 31.72 11.92
CA ASP A 292 -8.49 33.18 12.07
C ASP A 292 -7.72 33.80 13.27
N VAL A 293 -7.08 32.97 14.11
CA VAL A 293 -6.37 33.36 15.36
C VAL A 293 -4.91 32.88 15.40
N ASP A 294 -4.29 32.66 14.23
CA ASP A 294 -2.90 32.14 14.08
C ASP A 294 -2.66 30.76 14.74
N GLY A 295 -3.72 29.97 14.97
CA GLY A 295 -3.65 28.71 15.71
C GLY A 295 -2.64 27.71 15.14
N MET A 296 -2.51 27.63 13.81
CA MET A 296 -1.50 26.82 13.13
C MET A 296 -0.07 27.22 13.53
N LYS A 297 0.23 28.52 13.51
CA LYS A 297 1.55 29.07 13.84
C LYS A 297 1.88 28.92 15.32
N ILE A 298 0.87 29.11 16.18
CA ILE A 298 0.98 28.89 17.62
C ILE A 298 1.33 27.43 17.92
N LEU A 299 0.54 26.48 17.41
CA LEU A 299 0.75 25.05 17.68
C LEU A 299 2.01 24.50 17.02
N TYR A 300 2.40 25.02 15.85
CA TYR A 300 3.66 24.65 15.18
C TYR A 300 4.86 25.05 16.06
N ASN A 301 4.98 26.33 16.43
CA ASN A 301 6.12 26.83 17.22
C ASN A 301 6.26 26.09 18.56
N THR A 302 5.16 25.93 19.31
CA THR A 302 5.17 25.21 20.59
C THR A 302 5.43 23.71 20.42
N SER A 303 5.14 23.12 19.26
CA SER A 303 5.49 21.73 18.95
C SER A 303 6.99 21.60 18.68
N GLN A 304 7.59 22.50 17.90
CA GLN A 304 9.03 22.56 17.64
C GLN A 304 9.82 22.65 18.96
N GLU A 305 9.40 23.55 19.87
CA GLU A 305 9.97 23.69 21.22
C GLU A 305 9.86 22.41 22.08
N CYS A 306 8.96 21.47 21.75
CA CYS A 306 8.80 20.21 22.47
C CYS A 306 9.56 19.01 21.86
N LEU A 307 10.01 19.08 20.59
CA LEU A 307 10.53 17.90 19.86
C LEU A 307 11.76 17.24 20.53
N ALA A 308 12.58 18.01 21.24
CA ALA A 308 13.76 17.49 21.93
C ALA A 308 13.44 16.60 23.16
N VAL A 309 12.18 16.51 23.59
CA VAL A 309 11.79 15.89 24.87
C VAL A 309 10.67 14.86 24.66
N ARG A 310 11.02 13.58 24.48
CA ARG A 310 10.06 12.47 24.22
C ARG A 310 8.89 12.38 25.21
N THR A 311 9.07 12.78 26.47
CA THR A 311 7.95 12.81 27.44
C THR A 311 6.85 13.83 27.09
N LEU A 312 7.10 14.71 26.11
CA LEU A 312 6.14 15.67 25.55
C LEU A 312 5.50 15.21 24.23
N ASP A 313 5.87 14.05 23.66
CA ASP A 313 5.27 13.51 22.43
C ASP A 313 3.73 13.54 22.45
N PRO A 314 3.02 13.21 23.56
CA PRO A 314 1.56 13.30 23.61
C PRO A 314 0.97 14.71 23.50
N LEU A 315 1.78 15.77 23.54
CA LEU A 315 1.37 17.15 23.22
C LEU A 315 1.61 17.45 21.73
N VAL A 316 2.76 17.04 21.21
CA VAL A 316 3.13 17.19 19.78
C VAL A 316 2.12 16.44 18.92
N ASN A 317 1.78 15.19 19.25
CA ASN A 317 0.88 14.36 18.44
C ASN A 317 -0.54 14.94 18.37
N ILE A 318 -1.08 15.48 19.48
CA ILE A 318 -2.39 16.17 19.48
C ILE A 318 -2.31 17.47 18.67
N SER A 319 -1.22 18.23 18.82
CA SER A 319 -1.02 19.48 18.08
C SER A 319 -0.94 19.23 16.57
N SER A 320 -0.18 18.21 16.15
CA SER A 320 -0.11 17.75 14.75
C SER A 320 -1.47 17.30 14.21
N LEU A 321 -2.27 16.59 15.01
CA LEU A 321 -3.62 16.17 14.61
C LEU A 321 -4.58 17.36 14.45
N ILE A 322 -4.51 18.35 15.35
CA ILE A 322 -5.28 19.61 15.23
C ILE A 322 -4.84 20.37 13.97
N MET A 323 -3.53 20.53 13.75
CA MET A 323 -3.00 21.27 12.62
C MET A 323 -3.34 20.59 11.28
N ARG A 324 -3.24 19.26 11.18
CA ARG A 324 -3.70 18.53 10.00
C ARG A 324 -5.21 18.64 9.78
N LYS A 325 -6.02 18.54 10.84
CA LYS A 325 -7.48 18.71 10.76
C LYS A 325 -7.88 20.12 10.33
N CYS A 326 -7.08 21.14 10.64
CA CYS A 326 -7.32 22.53 10.24
C CYS A 326 -6.57 22.96 8.97
N TYR A 327 -5.77 22.08 8.36
CA TYR A 327 -5.06 22.39 7.13
C TYR A 327 -6.07 22.51 5.96
N PRO A 328 -5.98 23.54 5.09
CA PRO A 328 -6.91 23.69 3.97
C PRO A 328 -6.94 22.47 3.02
N LYS A 329 -8.13 21.89 2.82
CA LYS A 329 -8.39 20.89 1.77
C LYS A 329 -8.18 21.53 0.40
N ASN A 330 -7.22 21.04 -0.40
CA ASN A 330 -6.93 21.53 -1.75
C ASN A 330 -7.36 20.53 -2.83
N ARG A 331 -7.48 21.00 -4.08
CA ARG A 331 -7.55 20.15 -5.30
C ARG A 331 -6.13 19.84 -5.78
N LEU A 332 -5.94 18.79 -6.56
CA LEU A 332 -4.69 18.60 -7.31
C LEU A 332 -4.50 19.75 -8.32
N PRO A 333 -3.28 20.24 -8.57
CA PRO A 333 -3.00 21.33 -9.53
C PRO A 333 -2.97 20.84 -10.99
N LEU A 334 -4.04 20.15 -11.39
CA LEU A 334 -4.32 19.64 -12.73
C LEU A 334 -5.56 20.33 -13.34
N PRO A 335 -5.68 20.42 -14.68
CA PRO A 335 -6.92 20.88 -15.31
C PRO A 335 -8.06 19.85 -15.19
N THR A 336 -7.73 18.57 -15.08
CA THR A 336 -8.68 17.46 -14.88
C THR A 336 -7.99 16.26 -14.23
N ILE A 337 -8.76 15.42 -13.53
CA ILE A 337 -8.31 14.14 -12.95
C ILE A 337 -8.30 13.00 -13.99
N LYS A 338 -8.94 13.17 -15.15
CA LYS A 338 -8.87 12.22 -16.27
C LYS A 338 -7.46 12.20 -16.84
N SER A 339 -7.03 11.05 -17.37
CA SER A 339 -5.68 10.85 -17.91
C SER A 339 -5.31 11.91 -18.96
N ALA A 340 -4.03 12.32 -19.00
CA ALA A 340 -3.51 13.24 -20.02
C ALA A 340 -3.54 12.64 -21.44
N PHE A 341 -3.73 11.32 -21.56
CA PHE A 341 -3.89 10.61 -22.82
C PHE A 341 -5.28 9.99 -22.90
N HIS A 342 -5.88 10.04 -24.09
CA HIS A 342 -7.20 9.50 -24.38
C HIS A 342 -7.11 8.53 -25.55
N PHE A 343 -7.85 7.42 -25.48
CA PHE A 343 -7.93 6.44 -26.55
C PHE A 343 -9.39 6.21 -26.94
N GLN A 344 -9.72 6.30 -28.23
CA GLN A 344 -11.08 6.09 -28.71
C GLN A 344 -11.40 4.59 -28.80
N LEU A 345 -12.33 4.10 -27.98
CA LEU A 345 -12.73 2.70 -28.00
C LEU A 345 -13.50 2.34 -29.29
N PRO A 346 -13.37 1.11 -29.82
CA PRO A 346 -14.14 0.65 -30.97
C PRO A 346 -15.65 0.52 -30.66
N VAL A 347 -15.99 0.23 -29.40
CA VAL A 347 -17.36 0.12 -28.90
C VAL A 347 -17.46 0.88 -27.58
N MET A 348 -18.52 1.66 -27.37
CA MET A 348 -18.81 2.26 -26.07
C MET A 348 -19.42 1.21 -25.14
N PRO A 349 -18.88 0.98 -23.93
CA PRO A 349 -19.53 0.10 -22.95
C PRO A 349 -20.88 0.70 -22.53
N VAL A 350 -21.91 -0.13 -22.38
CA VAL A 350 -23.29 0.32 -22.15
C VAL A 350 -23.52 0.84 -20.72
N ASN A 351 -22.69 0.41 -19.77
CA ASN A 351 -22.75 0.75 -18.35
C ASN A 351 -21.34 0.75 -17.75
N GLY A 352 -21.21 1.17 -16.49
CA GLY A 352 -19.97 1.07 -15.70
C GLY A 352 -19.14 2.37 -15.65
N PRO A 353 -17.98 2.35 -14.94
CA PRO A 353 -17.20 3.56 -14.66
C PRO A 353 -16.72 4.28 -15.94
N VAL A 354 -16.36 3.52 -16.96
CA VAL A 354 -15.89 4.05 -18.26
C VAL A 354 -17.03 4.80 -18.96
N TYR A 355 -18.23 4.20 -19.05
CA TYR A 355 -19.41 4.87 -19.62
C TYR A 355 -19.74 6.17 -18.87
N GLN A 356 -19.65 6.18 -17.54
CA GLN A 356 -19.82 7.39 -16.73
C GLN A 356 -18.76 8.45 -17.07
N LEU A 357 -17.49 8.07 -17.18
CA LEU A 357 -16.38 8.99 -17.47
C LEU A 357 -16.49 9.64 -18.87
N TYR A 358 -17.02 8.91 -19.86
CA TYR A 358 -17.33 9.41 -21.20
C TYR A 358 -18.64 10.24 -21.27
N SER A 359 -19.60 9.96 -20.38
CA SER A 359 -20.90 10.68 -20.33
C SER A 359 -20.83 12.02 -19.58
N LEU A 360 -19.79 12.24 -18.77
CA LEU A 360 -19.58 13.49 -18.02
C LEU A 360 -19.07 14.62 -18.94
N PRO A 361 -19.68 15.82 -18.88
CA PRO A 361 -19.20 17.00 -19.62
C PRO A 361 -17.73 17.35 -19.36
N PRO A 362 -17.05 18.11 -20.25
CA PRO A 362 -15.63 18.46 -20.09
C PRO A 362 -15.26 19.43 -18.94
N GLU A 363 -16.17 19.74 -18.02
CA GLU A 363 -16.02 20.85 -17.06
C GLU A 363 -15.75 20.37 -15.62
N VAL A 364 -14.54 20.65 -15.13
CA VAL A 364 -14.14 20.71 -13.71
C VAL A 364 -14.50 19.47 -12.86
N ASP A 365 -13.96 18.32 -13.26
CA ASP A 365 -14.19 16.96 -12.74
C ASP A 365 -13.77 16.71 -11.25
N ASP A 366 -13.20 17.72 -10.58
CA ASP A 366 -12.84 17.71 -9.15
C ASP A 366 -13.42 18.92 -8.40
N VAL A 367 -14.75 19.01 -8.31
CA VAL A 367 -15.40 19.95 -7.38
C VAL A 367 -15.14 19.46 -5.95
N VAL A 368 -14.40 20.25 -5.15
CA VAL A 368 -14.32 20.01 -3.70
C VAL A 368 -15.75 20.09 -3.17
N ASP A 369 -16.24 18.98 -2.62
CA ASP A 369 -17.62 18.90 -2.17
C ASP A 369 -17.78 19.73 -0.88
N GLU A 370 -18.20 20.99 -1.01
CA GLU A 370 -18.55 21.85 0.11
C GLU A 370 -19.65 21.23 1.01
N SER A 371 -20.41 20.25 0.51
CA SER A 371 -21.39 19.49 1.32
C SER A 371 -20.78 18.37 2.17
N ASP A 372 -19.57 17.89 1.87
CA ASP A 372 -18.76 16.95 2.71
C ASP A 372 -18.39 17.55 4.09
N ASP A 373 -18.65 18.85 4.27
CA ASP A 373 -18.37 19.64 5.46
C ASP A 373 -19.66 20.26 6.06
N ASN A 374 -20.86 19.87 5.57
CA ASN A 374 -22.16 20.47 5.92
C ASN A 374 -23.16 19.51 6.61
N ASP A 375 -22.70 18.50 7.36
CA ASP A 375 -23.52 17.73 8.33
C ASP A 375 -23.93 18.60 9.54
N ASP A 376 -24.53 19.76 9.31
CA ASP A 376 -24.79 20.82 10.31
C ASP A 376 -26.30 21.14 10.44
N ILE A 377 -27.17 20.31 9.84
CA ILE A 377 -28.65 20.39 9.94
C ILE A 377 -29.27 19.05 10.37
N ASP A 378 -29.11 17.97 9.60
CA ASP A 378 -29.81 16.70 9.86
C ASP A 378 -28.95 15.72 10.68
N THR A 379 -29.14 15.70 12.01
CA THR A 379 -28.66 14.60 12.88
C THR A 379 -29.44 14.49 14.22
N GLU A 380 -30.78 14.51 14.18
CA GLU A 380 -31.62 14.02 15.30
C GLU A 380 -32.49 12.79 14.92
N SER A 381 -32.22 12.17 13.77
CA SER A 381 -32.94 10.97 13.28
C SER A 381 -32.06 9.85 12.72
N GLU A 382 -30.73 9.90 12.92
CA GLU A 382 -29.81 8.84 12.53
C GLU A 382 -29.26 8.12 13.78
N VAL A 383 -29.92 7.01 14.09
CA VAL A 383 -29.44 5.93 14.94
C VAL A 383 -29.59 4.68 14.09
N GLU A 384 -28.55 3.85 14.02
CA GLU A 384 -28.46 2.64 13.19
C GLU A 384 -28.50 2.92 11.68
N ASN A 385 -27.32 3.11 11.08
CA ASN A 385 -27.08 2.84 9.66
C ASN A 385 -25.60 2.53 9.35
N ASP A 386 -24.96 1.71 10.20
CA ASP A 386 -23.67 1.06 9.89
C ASP A 386 -23.86 -0.19 8.99
N ASN A 387 -25.05 -0.35 8.38
CA ASN A 387 -25.44 -1.51 7.56
C ASN A 387 -25.55 -1.12 6.08
N GLU A 388 -24.43 -0.98 5.36
CA GLU A 388 -24.46 -1.07 3.88
C GLU A 388 -24.78 -2.49 3.37
N ASP A 389 -25.00 -3.46 4.27
CA ASP A 389 -25.50 -4.82 3.98
C ASP A 389 -27.04 -4.91 3.85
N ASP A 390 -27.82 -3.96 4.39
CA ASP A 390 -29.27 -4.17 4.62
C ASP A 390 -30.22 -3.75 3.48
N ILE A 391 -29.70 -3.26 2.34
CA ILE A 391 -30.52 -3.06 1.13
C ILE A 391 -30.86 -4.40 0.45
N ASP A 392 -30.15 -5.49 0.78
CA ASP A 392 -30.36 -6.83 0.19
C ASP A 392 -31.36 -7.73 0.96
N GLN A 393 -31.94 -7.28 2.10
CA GLN A 393 -32.88 -8.09 2.92
C GLN A 393 -34.23 -8.47 2.25
N HIS A 394 -34.41 -8.22 0.94
CA HIS A 394 -35.53 -8.80 0.19
C HIS A 394 -35.14 -9.44 -1.16
N PHE A 395 -33.85 -9.60 -1.44
CA PHE A 395 -33.37 -10.53 -2.46
C PHE A 395 -33.03 -11.88 -1.83
N LYS A 396 -33.19 -12.95 -2.61
CA LYS A 396 -32.84 -14.32 -2.17
C LYS A 396 -31.32 -14.42 -2.13
N ASN A 397 -30.76 -15.28 -1.27
CA ASN A 397 -29.32 -15.61 -1.25
C ASN A 397 -28.79 -15.88 -2.67
N ASP A 398 -28.12 -14.89 -3.26
CA ASP A 398 -27.65 -14.92 -4.65
C ASP A 398 -26.14 -14.62 -4.76
N ASP A 399 -25.42 -14.50 -3.64
CA ASP A 399 -23.97 -14.45 -3.61
C ASP A 399 -23.32 -15.83 -3.83
N ILE A 400 -22.02 -15.83 -4.14
CA ILE A 400 -21.21 -17.04 -4.35
C ILE A 400 -20.69 -17.66 -3.05
N GLU A 401 -20.79 -16.95 -1.93
CA GLU A 401 -20.16 -17.30 -0.65
C GLU A 401 -21.08 -18.20 0.20
N THR A 402 -22.40 -18.09 -0.01
CA THR A 402 -23.45 -18.89 0.64
C THR A 402 -24.12 -19.91 -0.28
N ASP A 403 -24.26 -19.66 -1.59
CA ASP A 403 -24.79 -20.66 -2.53
C ASP A 403 -23.72 -21.65 -3.03
N ILE A 404 -23.68 -22.81 -2.37
CA ILE A 404 -22.85 -23.97 -2.73
C ILE A 404 -23.06 -24.39 -4.20
N ASN A 405 -24.20 -24.09 -4.83
CA ASN A 405 -24.47 -24.41 -6.24
C ASN A 405 -23.87 -23.40 -7.23
N LYS A 406 -23.37 -22.26 -6.76
CA LYS A 406 -22.51 -21.33 -7.54
C LYS A 406 -21.03 -21.64 -7.37
N LEU A 407 -20.63 -22.26 -6.24
CA LEU A 407 -19.28 -22.77 -6.02
C LEU A 407 -18.98 -24.07 -6.77
N LYS A 408 -19.98 -24.91 -7.05
CA LYS A 408 -19.80 -26.13 -7.87
C LYS A 408 -19.35 -25.75 -9.29
N PRO A 409 -18.26 -26.34 -9.81
CA PRO A 409 -17.85 -26.15 -11.20
C PRO A 409 -18.96 -26.53 -12.19
N LYS A 410 -19.27 -25.61 -13.10
CA LYS A 410 -20.21 -25.80 -14.21
C LYS A 410 -19.39 -25.95 -15.48
N GLN A 411 -19.27 -27.18 -15.99
CA GLN A 411 -18.55 -27.47 -17.23
C GLN A 411 -19.35 -27.05 -18.49
N GLU A 412 -19.91 -25.85 -18.45
CA GLU A 412 -20.64 -25.21 -19.54
C GLU A 412 -19.68 -24.24 -20.23
N LEU A 413 -19.21 -24.61 -21.42
CA LEU A 413 -18.11 -23.91 -22.10
C LEU A 413 -18.41 -22.45 -22.50
N GLY A 414 -19.66 -21.98 -22.37
CA GLY A 414 -20.09 -20.61 -22.68
C GLY A 414 -20.11 -20.24 -24.18
N ARG A 415 -19.39 -20.98 -25.02
CA ARG A 415 -19.39 -20.91 -26.49
C ARG A 415 -19.69 -22.30 -27.07
N PRO A 416 -20.37 -22.42 -28.23
CA PRO A 416 -20.55 -23.70 -28.91
C PRO A 416 -19.21 -24.24 -29.43
N VAL A 417 -19.14 -25.54 -29.69
CA VAL A 417 -17.90 -26.21 -30.13
C VAL A 417 -17.49 -25.76 -31.53
N GLU A 418 -18.46 -25.35 -32.34
CA GLU A 418 -18.32 -24.78 -33.68
C GLU A 418 -17.47 -23.50 -33.66
N ASP A 419 -17.84 -22.52 -32.82
CA ASP A 419 -17.09 -21.26 -32.65
C ASP A 419 -15.68 -21.53 -32.11
N LEU A 420 -15.53 -22.53 -31.24
CA LEU A 420 -14.24 -22.90 -30.68
C LEU A 420 -13.27 -23.51 -31.70
N ARG A 421 -13.72 -23.97 -32.87
CA ARG A 421 -12.81 -24.53 -33.90
C ARG A 421 -11.80 -23.53 -34.43
N MET A 422 -12.07 -22.21 -34.34
CA MET A 422 -11.08 -21.19 -34.71
C MET A 422 -9.76 -21.31 -33.92
N TYR A 423 -9.81 -21.92 -32.73
CA TYR A 423 -8.63 -22.10 -31.88
C TYR A 423 -7.79 -23.34 -32.25
N GLU A 424 -8.27 -24.22 -33.14
CA GLU A 424 -7.55 -25.44 -33.56
C GLU A 424 -6.17 -25.15 -34.16
N HIS A 425 -6.05 -24.08 -34.96
CA HIS A 425 -4.78 -23.65 -35.55
C HIS A 425 -3.71 -23.29 -34.50
N PHE A 426 -4.10 -22.91 -33.27
CA PHE A 426 -3.14 -22.64 -32.21
C PHE A 426 -2.51 -23.89 -31.60
N PHE A 427 -2.96 -25.10 -31.94
CA PHE A 427 -2.45 -26.36 -31.37
C PHE A 427 -1.84 -27.31 -32.43
N PRO A 428 -0.89 -26.84 -33.27
CA PRO A 428 -0.21 -27.69 -34.25
C PRO A 428 0.51 -28.88 -33.58
N GLU A 429 0.87 -28.77 -32.30
CA GLU A 429 1.41 -29.87 -31.50
C GLU A 429 0.48 -31.11 -31.37
N LEU A 430 -0.79 -31.01 -31.78
CA LEU A 430 -1.73 -32.13 -31.81
C LEU A 430 -1.86 -32.79 -33.19
N SER A 431 -1.38 -32.16 -34.26
CA SER A 431 -1.64 -32.56 -35.67
C SER A 431 -0.40 -32.61 -36.57
N GLU A 432 0.71 -31.95 -36.23
CA GLU A 432 1.95 -32.00 -37.03
C GLU A 432 2.55 -33.41 -37.09
N ASP A 433 2.85 -33.90 -38.29
CA ASP A 433 3.38 -35.25 -38.55
C ASP A 433 4.93 -35.32 -38.60
N PHE A 434 5.63 -34.22 -38.32
CA PHE A 434 7.11 -34.12 -38.17
C PHE A 434 7.98 -34.59 -39.37
N GLN A 435 7.38 -34.81 -40.54
CA GLN A 435 8.03 -35.43 -41.70
C GLN A 435 9.21 -34.62 -42.28
N GLU A 436 9.22 -33.29 -42.12
CA GLU A 436 10.29 -32.40 -42.57
C GLU A 436 11.45 -32.26 -41.56
N CYS A 437 11.32 -32.85 -40.37
CA CYS A 437 12.38 -32.84 -39.37
C CYS A 437 13.29 -34.07 -39.54
N ASP A 438 14.56 -33.84 -39.85
CA ASP A 438 15.64 -34.85 -39.85
C ASP A 438 16.00 -35.32 -38.42
N LEU A 439 15.06 -35.98 -37.74
CA LEU A 439 15.20 -36.46 -36.35
C LEU A 439 16.13 -37.69 -36.22
N ILE A 440 16.99 -37.99 -37.22
CA ILE A 440 17.81 -39.20 -37.28
C ILE A 440 19.23 -38.92 -37.77
N SER A 441 20.11 -38.47 -36.86
CA SER A 441 21.50 -38.95 -36.84
C SER A 441 22.17 -38.73 -35.48
N LYS A 442 22.42 -39.81 -34.71
CA LYS A 442 23.25 -39.77 -33.49
C LYS A 442 24.74 -39.89 -33.82
N GLU A 443 25.25 -39.01 -34.68
CA GLU A 443 26.70 -38.81 -34.91
C GLU A 443 27.02 -37.31 -34.99
N PRO A 444 28.10 -36.83 -34.33
CA PRO A 444 28.51 -35.43 -34.40
C PRO A 444 29.25 -35.16 -35.72
N LYS A 445 28.53 -34.62 -36.71
CA LYS A 445 29.16 -34.07 -37.93
C LYS A 445 30.02 -32.85 -37.58
N SER A 446 31.28 -32.87 -37.99
CA SER A 446 32.16 -31.71 -37.88
C SER A 446 31.69 -30.57 -38.78
N PHE A 447 31.73 -29.34 -38.26
CA PHE A 447 31.54 -28.14 -39.08
C PHE A 447 32.58 -28.11 -40.20
N SER A 448 32.11 -28.09 -41.45
CA SER A 448 32.94 -27.89 -42.65
C SER A 448 32.41 -26.68 -43.42
N ASN A 449 33.28 -25.69 -43.61
CA ASN A 449 32.94 -24.45 -44.30
C ASN A 449 32.78 -24.71 -45.80
N ASN A 450 31.54 -24.89 -46.27
CA ASN A 450 31.24 -24.97 -47.70
C ASN A 450 31.24 -23.58 -48.35
N SER A 451 32.44 -23.03 -48.56
CA SER A 451 32.66 -22.01 -49.57
C SER A 451 32.46 -22.62 -50.96
N ALA A 452 31.38 -22.24 -51.67
CA ALA A 452 31.18 -22.68 -53.05
C ALA A 452 32.26 -22.07 -53.97
N PRO A 453 32.94 -22.85 -54.84
CA PRO A 453 34.00 -22.34 -55.71
C PRO A 453 33.42 -21.53 -56.88
N GLY A 454 34.06 -20.42 -57.21
CA GLY A 454 33.59 -19.51 -58.27
C GLY A 454 33.77 -20.09 -59.69
N GLY A 455 32.69 -20.02 -60.49
CA GLY A 455 32.76 -20.11 -61.95
C GLY A 455 33.16 -18.77 -62.59
N PRO A 456 33.70 -18.78 -63.83
CA PRO A 456 34.28 -17.59 -64.44
C PRO A 456 33.25 -16.55 -64.90
N ILE A 457 33.61 -15.27 -64.76
CA ILE A 457 32.81 -14.12 -65.20
C ILE A 457 32.79 -14.04 -66.73
N VAL A 458 31.59 -13.89 -67.31
CA VAL A 458 31.40 -13.40 -68.69
C VAL A 458 30.32 -12.32 -68.68
N VAL A 459 30.65 -11.14 -69.21
CA VAL A 459 29.74 -10.00 -69.34
C VAL A 459 29.31 -9.85 -70.80
N PRO A 460 28.01 -9.65 -71.06
CA PRO A 460 27.55 -8.89 -72.22
C PRO A 460 26.74 -7.65 -71.81
N THR A 461 26.89 -6.58 -72.58
CA THR A 461 26.22 -5.29 -72.37
C THR A 461 24.93 -5.19 -73.19
N ALA A 462 23.97 -4.37 -72.71
CA ALA A 462 22.78 -3.81 -73.34
C ALA A 462 22.43 -4.14 -74.82
N GLY A 463 21.16 -4.50 -75.08
CA GLY A 463 20.57 -4.54 -76.42
C GLY A 463 19.07 -4.93 -76.47
N GLU A 464 18.22 -3.91 -76.67
CA GLU A 464 16.96 -3.89 -77.45
C GLU A 464 15.79 -4.91 -77.24
N GLU A 465 14.57 -4.36 -77.20
CA GLU A 465 13.27 -5.01 -77.48
C GLU A 465 13.13 -5.37 -79.00
N PRO A 466 12.17 -6.21 -79.50
CA PRO A 466 10.75 -6.23 -79.09
C PRO A 466 9.86 -7.52 -79.28
N SER A 467 8.70 -7.50 -78.60
CA SER A 467 7.33 -7.87 -79.08
C SER A 467 6.90 -9.22 -79.73
N LEU A 468 5.73 -9.71 -79.24
CA LEU A 468 4.51 -10.16 -79.97
C LEU A 468 4.21 -11.64 -80.36
N THR A 469 2.89 -11.92 -80.42
CA THR A 469 2.10 -13.12 -80.81
C THR A 469 1.90 -14.23 -79.75
N ASN A 470 0.70 -14.60 -79.25
CA ASN A 470 -0.66 -14.93 -79.80
C ASN A 470 -0.80 -16.45 -80.14
N ASP A 471 -1.94 -17.17 -80.04
CA ASP A 471 -3.36 -16.92 -79.66
C ASP A 471 -4.06 -18.30 -79.36
N THR A 472 -5.33 -18.53 -78.96
CA THR A 472 -6.57 -17.75 -78.65
C THR A 472 -7.55 -18.59 -77.76
N MET A 473 -8.51 -17.92 -77.07
CA MET A 473 -9.90 -18.39 -76.75
C MET A 473 -10.16 -19.57 -75.76
N GLN A 474 -11.35 -19.79 -75.17
CA GLN A 474 -12.76 -19.34 -75.43
C GLN A 474 -13.54 -18.80 -74.19
N LEU A 475 -14.73 -18.20 -74.44
CA LEU A 475 -15.76 -17.74 -73.48
C LEU A 475 -17.18 -18.21 -73.94
N PRO A 476 -18.20 -18.28 -73.04
CA PRO A 476 -19.30 -17.29 -73.04
C PRO A 476 -19.81 -16.93 -71.61
N VAL A 477 -20.12 -15.69 -71.20
CA VAL A 477 -21.02 -14.62 -71.72
C VAL A 477 -22.51 -14.75 -71.31
N LYS A 478 -22.98 -13.79 -70.49
CA LYS A 478 -24.25 -13.05 -70.71
C LYS A 478 -24.33 -11.73 -69.93
N GLU A 479 -25.03 -10.75 -70.50
CA GLU A 479 -25.16 -9.35 -70.05
C GLU A 479 -26.50 -9.17 -69.29
N SER A 480 -26.88 -8.00 -68.72
CA SER A 480 -26.49 -6.59 -68.88
C SER A 480 -26.81 -5.82 -67.56
N ASN A 481 -26.73 -4.49 -67.37
CA ASN A 481 -26.64 -3.26 -68.18
C ASN A 481 -26.07 -2.13 -67.24
N LEU A 482 -26.08 -0.79 -67.43
CA LEU A 482 -26.67 0.16 -68.40
C LEU A 482 -25.79 1.45 -68.52
N GLN A 483 -26.34 2.47 -69.18
CA GLN A 483 -25.89 3.85 -69.42
C GLN A 483 -25.90 4.77 -68.16
N SER A 484 -25.36 6.01 -68.14
CA SER A 484 -24.31 6.71 -68.92
C SER A 484 -24.10 8.14 -68.37
N GLU A 485 -22.92 8.73 -68.59
CA GLU A 485 -22.62 10.08 -69.16
C GLU A 485 -21.34 10.72 -68.56
N ASP A 486 -20.91 11.85 -69.14
CA ASP A 486 -19.51 12.26 -69.26
C ASP A 486 -19.21 13.66 -68.67
N CYS A 487 -17.92 14.03 -68.64
CA CYS A 487 -17.39 15.39 -68.75
C CYS A 487 -17.39 16.41 -67.57
N ASN A 488 -16.19 16.53 -66.98
CA ASN A 488 -15.27 17.69 -67.13
C ASN A 488 -15.35 19.00 -66.28
N ARG A 489 -14.15 19.58 -66.11
CA ARG A 489 -13.76 21.01 -65.83
C ARG A 489 -13.72 21.58 -64.40
N ARG A 490 -12.56 22.19 -64.08
CA ARG A 490 -12.37 23.32 -63.15
C ARG A 490 -13.00 24.60 -63.73
N PRO A 491 -13.32 25.62 -62.92
CA PRO A 491 -12.35 26.70 -62.67
C PRO A 491 -12.36 27.23 -61.21
N GLY A 492 -11.52 28.22 -60.91
CA GLY A 492 -11.61 29.05 -59.71
C GLY A 492 -11.33 30.52 -60.06
N PHE A 493 -11.66 31.47 -59.17
CA PHE A 493 -11.26 32.88 -59.33
C PHE A 493 -11.16 33.66 -58.00
N LEU A 494 -10.67 34.89 -58.08
CA LEU A 494 -10.31 35.80 -56.99
C LEU A 494 -11.50 36.33 -56.17
N GLY A 495 -11.23 36.68 -54.90
CA GLY A 495 -12.01 37.63 -54.11
C GLY A 495 -11.09 38.50 -53.27
N LEU A 496 -10.95 39.79 -53.62
CA LEU A 496 -9.96 40.71 -53.05
C LEU A 496 -10.67 41.93 -52.44
N VAL A 497 -10.53 42.15 -51.14
CA VAL A 497 -11.00 43.36 -50.45
C VAL A 497 -9.94 43.83 -49.45
N LYS A 498 -9.61 45.13 -49.49
CA LYS A 498 -8.79 45.83 -48.49
C LYS A 498 -9.66 46.43 -47.38
N ASN A 499 -9.04 46.82 -46.26
CA ASN A 499 -9.05 48.24 -45.90
C ASN A 499 -7.88 48.62 -44.98
N ASP A 500 -7.53 49.90 -45.01
CA ASP A 500 -6.33 50.49 -44.39
C ASP A 500 -6.67 51.23 -43.06
N GLY A 501 -5.65 51.57 -42.24
CA GLY A 501 -5.81 52.39 -41.02
C GLY A 501 -4.72 52.14 -39.95
N ILE A 502 -3.45 52.58 -40.09
CA ILE A 502 -2.88 53.95 -40.12
C ILE A 502 -2.45 54.48 -38.72
N MET A 503 -1.11 54.48 -38.54
CA MET A 503 -0.24 55.44 -37.84
C MET A 503 -0.16 55.59 -36.29
N ASP A 504 1.11 55.68 -35.87
CA ASP A 504 1.71 56.63 -34.90
C ASP A 504 1.43 56.48 -33.38
N ASN A 505 2.36 56.82 -32.46
CA ASN A 505 3.70 57.40 -32.65
C ASN A 505 4.77 56.99 -31.61
N SER A 506 6.02 57.29 -31.99
CA SER A 506 7.27 57.49 -31.22
C SER A 506 7.12 58.10 -29.79
N LEU A 507 8.05 57.96 -28.81
CA LEU A 507 9.51 58.26 -28.75
C LEU A 507 10.16 57.49 -27.55
N GLN A 508 11.35 56.86 -27.65
CA GLN A 508 12.75 57.36 -27.51
C GLN A 508 13.28 57.64 -26.08
N HIS A 509 14.62 57.58 -25.94
CA HIS A 509 15.52 57.77 -24.76
C HIS A 509 15.69 56.58 -23.79
N GLN A 510 16.90 56.23 -23.31
CA GLN A 510 18.28 56.50 -23.79
C GLN A 510 19.29 55.53 -23.10
N ASP A 511 20.51 55.42 -23.67
CA ASP A 511 21.89 55.18 -23.15
C ASP A 511 22.12 54.73 -21.67
N ASP A 512 23.21 54.04 -21.29
CA ASP A 512 24.51 53.86 -21.97
C ASP A 512 25.36 52.62 -21.53
N HIS A 513 26.50 52.44 -22.20
CA HIS A 513 27.62 51.54 -21.98
C HIS A 513 28.06 51.21 -20.52
N LEU A 514 28.50 49.95 -20.30
CA LEU A 514 29.94 49.63 -20.17
C LEU A 514 30.26 48.12 -20.22
N LYS A 515 31.45 47.75 -20.70
CA LYS A 515 32.00 46.38 -20.71
C LYS A 515 33.15 46.26 -19.72
N LEU A 516 33.34 45.09 -19.11
CA LEU A 516 34.66 44.57 -18.74
C LEU A 516 34.67 43.03 -18.70
N LEU A 517 35.71 42.45 -19.30
CA LEU A 517 36.02 41.02 -19.39
C LEU A 517 37.54 40.93 -19.13
N PRO A 518 38.08 39.85 -18.53
CA PRO A 518 38.83 38.94 -19.40
C PRO A 518 38.89 37.44 -18.98
N SER A 519 39.04 36.59 -20.01
CA SER A 519 39.91 35.38 -20.09
C SER A 519 39.73 34.19 -19.11
N CYS A 520 39.31 33.00 -19.57
CA CYS A 520 40.10 31.90 -20.19
C CYS A 520 40.88 31.04 -19.15
N GLN A 521 41.00 29.70 -19.24
CA GLN A 521 40.51 28.63 -20.15
C GLN A 521 39.98 27.47 -19.27
N CYS A 522 39.02 26.60 -19.64
CA CYS A 522 38.74 25.85 -20.88
C CYS A 522 39.71 24.66 -21.14
N LEU A 523 39.38 23.48 -20.58
CA LEU A 523 39.67 22.13 -21.10
C LEU A 523 38.87 21.10 -20.25
N ASN A 524 37.99 20.31 -20.89
CA ASN A 524 37.19 19.14 -20.41
C ASN A 524 35.67 19.16 -20.77
N HIS A 525 35.11 20.25 -21.31
CA HIS A 525 33.64 20.42 -21.30
C HIS A 525 32.87 19.88 -22.52
N GLU A 526 33.52 19.21 -23.49
CA GLU A 526 32.89 18.84 -24.77
C GLU A 526 32.28 17.42 -24.78
N ILE A 527 32.74 16.50 -23.93
CA ILE A 527 32.30 15.08 -23.94
C ILE A 527 30.84 14.88 -23.48
N VAL A 528 30.24 15.87 -22.83
CA VAL A 528 28.89 15.77 -22.20
C VAL A 528 27.78 16.44 -23.05
N ARG A 529 28.12 17.10 -24.17
CA ARG A 529 27.11 17.79 -25.02
C ARG A 529 26.61 16.98 -26.22
N ASP A 530 27.37 16.00 -26.69
CA ASP A 530 27.16 15.39 -28.00
C ASP A 530 26.33 14.09 -27.97
N PHE A 531 25.76 13.74 -26.81
CA PHE A 531 24.75 12.68 -26.71
C PHE A 531 23.36 13.25 -27.05
N GLU A 532 23.05 13.27 -28.35
CA GLU A 532 21.66 13.35 -28.80
C GLU A 532 20.83 12.17 -28.23
N ARG A 533 19.54 12.41 -27.98
CA ARG A 533 18.62 11.38 -27.52
C ARG A 533 18.54 10.25 -28.56
N ILE A 534 18.33 9.01 -28.12
CA ILE A 534 18.04 7.89 -29.03
C ILE A 534 16.62 8.10 -29.60
N SER A 535 16.55 8.92 -30.65
CA SER A 535 15.32 9.24 -31.37
C SER A 535 15.04 8.21 -32.44
N LEU A 536 13.77 7.82 -32.58
CA LEU A 536 13.34 6.79 -33.53
C LEU A 536 13.24 7.31 -34.99
N GLN A 537 13.51 8.58 -35.25
CA GLN A 537 13.30 9.22 -36.56
C GLN A 537 14.53 9.15 -37.49
N ASN A 538 14.48 8.24 -38.48
CA ASN A 538 15.44 8.18 -39.58
C ASN A 538 15.29 9.38 -40.54
N THR A 539 16.19 10.37 -40.49
CA THR A 539 16.23 11.49 -41.45
C THR A 539 17.00 11.14 -42.73
N SER A 540 16.37 10.37 -43.62
CA SER A 540 16.91 10.12 -44.96
C SER A 540 16.51 11.22 -45.96
N LYS A 541 17.45 12.11 -46.29
CA LYS A 541 17.41 12.91 -47.53
C LYS A 541 18.78 13.44 -47.93
N SER A 542 19.12 13.27 -49.21
CA SER A 542 20.28 13.90 -49.84
C SER A 542 19.81 14.96 -50.82
N GLU A 543 20.50 16.09 -50.87
CA GLU A 543 20.47 17.00 -52.03
C GLU A 543 21.77 17.82 -52.08
N GLN A 544 22.14 18.27 -53.28
CA GLN A 544 23.46 18.84 -53.58
C GLN A 544 23.33 20.25 -54.18
N SER A 545 24.19 21.20 -53.82
CA SER A 545 24.69 22.25 -54.76
C SER A 545 25.81 23.16 -54.21
N ASN A 546 27.05 22.79 -54.55
CA ASN A 546 28.13 23.60 -55.17
C ASN A 546 28.35 25.12 -54.91
N ILE A 547 29.63 25.51 -55.13
CA ILE A 547 30.25 26.87 -55.28
C ILE A 547 30.98 27.36 -53.99
N SER A 548 32.28 27.70 -53.99
CA SER A 548 33.40 27.44 -54.93
C SER A 548 34.78 27.60 -54.22
N LYS A 549 35.88 27.21 -54.89
CA LYS A 549 37.29 27.32 -54.41
C LYS A 549 37.80 28.80 -54.54
N THR A 550 38.99 29.27 -54.10
CA THR A 550 40.31 28.61 -53.93
C THR A 550 41.38 29.46 -53.19
N VAL A 551 42.32 28.81 -52.46
CA VAL A 551 43.82 29.04 -52.44
C VAL A 551 44.52 30.18 -51.62
N THR A 552 45.29 29.73 -50.60
CA THR A 552 46.64 30.14 -50.09
C THR A 552 46.94 31.55 -49.50
N LYS A 553 47.65 31.57 -48.35
CA LYS A 553 49.14 31.50 -48.29
C LYS A 553 49.71 31.14 -46.91
N ASN A 554 50.94 30.59 -46.92
CA ASN A 554 51.73 30.25 -45.74
C ASN A 554 52.59 31.45 -45.28
N GLU A 555 53.04 31.46 -44.02
CA GLU A 555 54.48 31.37 -43.75
C GLU A 555 54.76 30.77 -42.35
N CYS A 556 55.95 30.19 -42.16
CA CYS A 556 56.40 29.58 -40.91
C CYS A 556 57.86 30.00 -40.65
N LYS A 557 58.24 30.22 -39.39
CA LYS A 557 59.64 30.36 -38.96
C LYS A 557 59.83 29.90 -37.51
N THR A 558 60.84 29.07 -37.31
CA THR A 558 61.24 28.47 -36.03
C THR A 558 62.70 28.79 -35.72
N SER A 559 63.00 29.05 -34.45
CA SER A 559 64.31 28.86 -33.78
C SER A 559 64.16 29.26 -32.31
N PHE A 560 64.47 28.41 -31.32
CA PHE A 560 65.79 27.95 -30.85
C PHE A 560 66.61 29.09 -30.18
N SER A 561 67.27 28.89 -29.03
CA SER A 561 67.50 27.66 -28.22
C SER A 561 68.06 27.97 -26.80
N GLU A 562 68.47 26.90 -26.09
CA GLU A 562 69.43 26.82 -24.96
C GLU A 562 68.80 26.61 -23.55
N ILE A 563 69.14 25.66 -22.66
CA ILE A 563 70.19 24.62 -22.38
C ILE A 563 70.57 24.79 -20.87
N THR A 564 70.91 23.84 -19.99
CA THR A 564 70.78 22.36 -19.83
C THR A 564 70.92 22.04 -18.30
N CYS A 565 70.93 20.80 -17.79
CA CYS A 565 70.04 19.63 -17.91
C CYS A 565 70.70 18.41 -17.22
N ASN A 566 70.14 17.92 -16.11
CA ASN A 566 70.51 16.63 -15.48
C ASN A 566 69.27 16.08 -14.74
N LYS A 567 68.88 14.80 -14.72
CA LYS A 567 69.21 13.50 -15.36
C LYS A 567 68.62 12.43 -14.40
N PRO A 568 68.35 11.15 -14.77
CA PRO A 568 68.07 10.59 -16.10
C PRO A 568 66.84 9.64 -16.16
N PHE A 569 66.38 9.39 -17.40
CA PHE A 569 65.82 8.18 -18.07
C PHE A 569 65.73 6.83 -17.30
N GLN A 570 64.93 5.81 -17.70
CA GLN A 570 64.65 5.18 -19.03
C GLN A 570 63.28 4.43 -18.99
N HIS A 571 62.58 3.96 -20.04
CA HIS A 571 62.68 4.02 -21.53
C HIS A 571 61.29 3.76 -22.20
N VAL A 572 61.21 3.71 -23.55
CA VAL A 572 60.13 3.07 -24.35
C VAL A 572 60.78 2.18 -25.44
N PRO A 573 60.05 1.27 -26.14
CA PRO A 573 59.77 1.59 -27.56
C PRO A 573 58.47 1.01 -28.20
N THR A 574 57.86 1.83 -29.07
CA THR A 574 57.17 1.52 -30.35
C THR A 574 56.06 0.46 -30.50
N CYS A 575 54.85 0.95 -30.82
CA CYS A 575 54.15 0.81 -32.11
C CYS A 575 53.83 -0.60 -32.70
N GLY A 576 52.54 -0.86 -32.92
CA GLY A 576 52.04 -1.89 -33.84
C GLY A 576 50.52 -1.82 -34.05
N SER A 577 50.07 -1.50 -35.26
CA SER A 577 48.65 -1.52 -35.65
C SER A 577 48.36 -2.74 -36.53
N VAL A 578 47.36 -3.58 -36.20
CA VAL A 578 46.57 -4.40 -37.14
C VAL A 578 45.49 -5.24 -36.41
N LEU A 579 44.24 -5.10 -36.89
CA LEU A 579 43.08 -6.04 -36.90
C LEU A 579 42.57 -6.75 -35.62
N PHE A 580 41.30 -7.18 -35.74
CA PHE A 580 40.52 -7.98 -34.78
C PHE A 580 41.00 -9.43 -34.72
N GLU A 581 41.00 -10.03 -33.52
CA GLU A 581 40.39 -11.36 -33.29
C GLU A 581 40.03 -11.54 -31.80
N GLY A 582 39.04 -12.37 -31.50
CA GLY A 582 38.43 -12.44 -30.16
C GLY A 582 39.09 -13.41 -29.19
N ARG A 583 39.01 -13.13 -27.89
CA ARG A 583 39.16 -14.12 -26.80
C ARG A 583 38.46 -13.66 -25.52
N SER A 584 37.96 -14.62 -24.75
CA SER A 584 37.36 -14.40 -23.43
C SER A 584 38.40 -13.87 -22.44
N VAL A 585 38.02 -12.87 -21.64
CA VAL A 585 38.87 -12.35 -20.56
C VAL A 585 38.61 -13.17 -19.29
N GLN A 586 39.62 -13.93 -18.90
CA GLN A 586 39.59 -14.73 -17.68
C GLN A 586 39.76 -13.81 -16.46
N LEU A 587 38.78 -13.80 -15.54
CA LEU A 587 38.77 -12.86 -14.41
C LEU A 587 39.89 -13.18 -13.41
N GLY A 588 40.95 -12.36 -13.41
CA GLY A 588 42.09 -12.52 -12.51
C GLY A 588 41.76 -12.14 -11.06
N LYS A 589 42.17 -12.98 -10.10
CA LYS A 589 42.13 -12.62 -8.67
C LYS A 589 42.95 -11.35 -8.41
N LEU A 590 42.33 -10.35 -7.78
CA LEU A 590 43.04 -9.26 -7.11
C LEU A 590 42.69 -9.29 -5.62
N CYS A 591 43.72 -9.32 -4.77
CA CYS A 591 43.56 -9.27 -3.33
C CYS A 591 43.61 -7.82 -2.85
N CYS A 592 42.74 -7.44 -1.92
CA CYS A 592 42.84 -6.23 -1.09
C CYS A 592 42.70 -6.66 0.38
N SER A 593 43.43 -6.01 1.28
CA SER A 593 43.83 -6.64 2.55
C SER A 593 43.50 -5.84 3.81
N GLY A 594 42.59 -6.39 4.62
CA GLY A 594 42.41 -6.12 6.05
C GLY A 594 41.74 -4.79 6.45
N PRO A 595 41.49 -4.57 7.75
CA PRO A 595 41.71 -5.49 8.88
C PRO A 595 40.41 -5.95 9.58
N ASP A 596 40.46 -7.15 10.18
CA ASP A 596 39.39 -7.68 11.05
C ASP A 596 39.49 -7.14 12.50
N PRO A 597 38.37 -7.07 13.24
CA PRO A 597 38.36 -7.06 14.70
C PRO A 597 37.63 -8.30 15.27
N GLU A 598 38.44 -9.28 15.68
CA GLU A 598 38.25 -10.28 16.77
C GLU A 598 36.94 -11.10 16.87
N GLU A 599 37.11 -12.42 16.98
CA GLU A 599 36.06 -13.45 17.08
C GLU A 599 35.62 -13.69 18.55
N GLU A 600 34.36 -14.06 18.77
CA GLU A 600 33.97 -14.90 19.93
C GLU A 600 33.39 -16.23 19.43
N ASP A 601 34.09 -17.32 19.78
CA ASP A 601 33.81 -18.68 19.36
C ASP A 601 32.66 -19.30 20.16
N VAL A 602 31.62 -19.82 19.49
CA VAL A 602 30.69 -20.80 20.08
C VAL A 602 30.48 -21.97 19.11
N SER A 603 31.33 -22.99 19.26
CA SER A 603 31.31 -24.19 18.43
C SER A 603 30.03 -25.03 18.63
N CYS A 604 29.35 -25.40 17.55
CA CYS A 604 28.32 -26.44 17.59
C CYS A 604 28.38 -27.33 16.33
N SER A 605 28.91 -28.54 16.48
CA SER A 605 29.18 -29.48 15.39
C SER A 605 27.93 -30.27 14.98
N VAL A 606 27.50 -30.16 13.73
CA VAL A 606 26.50 -31.05 13.10
C VAL A 606 27.03 -31.54 11.74
N SER A 607 26.65 -32.75 11.36
CA SER A 607 27.23 -33.54 10.26
C SER A 607 27.06 -32.91 8.87
N ILE A 608 28.12 -33.05 8.05
CA ILE A 608 28.07 -32.81 6.59
C ILE A 608 27.06 -33.78 5.95
N GLY A 609 25.97 -33.23 5.42
CA GLY A 609 25.11 -33.88 4.43
C GLY A 609 25.38 -33.29 3.04
N GLU A 610 25.24 -34.09 1.99
CA GLU A 610 25.67 -33.74 0.63
C GLU A 610 24.94 -32.51 0.08
N GLN A 611 25.65 -31.38 -0.01
CA GLN A 611 25.18 -30.20 -0.74
C GLN A 611 25.35 -30.44 -2.24
N VAL A 612 24.27 -30.83 -2.90
CA VAL A 612 24.16 -30.69 -4.36
C VAL A 612 23.97 -29.20 -4.68
N THR A 613 25.09 -28.48 -4.81
CA THR A 613 25.12 -27.14 -5.37
C THR A 613 24.67 -27.21 -6.82
N ILE A 614 23.44 -26.76 -7.09
CA ILE A 614 22.98 -26.49 -8.44
C ILE A 614 23.69 -25.22 -8.90
N GLU A 615 24.80 -25.39 -9.60
CA GLU A 615 25.43 -24.31 -10.36
C GLU A 615 24.43 -23.80 -11.39
N VAL A 616 24.15 -22.49 -11.36
CA VAL A 616 23.38 -21.83 -12.40
C VAL A 616 24.31 -21.67 -13.61
N PRO A 617 23.93 -22.13 -14.82
CA PRO A 617 24.80 -22.01 -15.99
C PRO A 617 25.17 -20.57 -16.33
N ASP A 618 26.32 -20.38 -16.97
CA ASP A 618 26.78 -19.06 -17.46
C ASP A 618 25.65 -18.32 -18.18
N THR A 619 25.31 -17.13 -17.69
CA THR A 619 24.13 -16.40 -18.15
C THR A 619 24.36 -15.87 -19.57
N ILE A 620 23.69 -16.49 -20.54
CA ILE A 620 23.62 -15.98 -21.92
C ILE A 620 23.02 -14.57 -21.86
N GLN A 621 23.72 -13.58 -22.39
CA GLN A 621 23.16 -12.24 -22.57
C GLN A 621 22.10 -12.29 -23.67
N LEU A 622 20.84 -12.47 -23.25
CA LEU A 622 19.67 -12.55 -24.12
C LEU A 622 19.09 -11.17 -24.50
N HIS A 623 19.59 -10.08 -23.92
CA HIS A 623 19.22 -8.73 -24.34
C HIS A 623 20.02 -8.28 -25.56
N ASP A 624 19.34 -7.78 -26.57
CA ASP A 624 19.91 -7.37 -27.85
C ASP A 624 19.45 -5.94 -28.20
N PRO A 625 20.33 -4.92 -28.05
CA PRO A 625 19.93 -3.51 -28.22
C PRO A 625 19.46 -3.15 -29.64
N GLU A 626 20.00 -3.80 -30.68
CA GLU A 626 19.61 -3.52 -32.06
C GLU A 626 18.21 -4.09 -32.35
N LEU A 627 17.99 -5.36 -31.98
CA LEU A 627 16.69 -6.02 -32.09
C LEU A 627 15.62 -5.36 -31.19
N TYR A 628 16.01 -4.84 -30.02
CA TYR A 628 15.14 -4.05 -29.16
C TYR A 628 14.67 -2.76 -29.87
N ILE A 629 15.56 -2.02 -30.53
CA ILE A 629 15.19 -0.82 -31.30
C ILE A 629 14.30 -1.16 -32.51
N GLU A 630 14.54 -2.27 -33.20
CA GLU A 630 13.63 -2.75 -34.26
C GLU A 630 12.24 -3.10 -33.70
N THR A 631 12.19 -3.70 -32.51
CA THR A 631 10.94 -4.03 -31.82
C THR A 631 10.18 -2.78 -31.39
N VAL A 632 10.85 -1.79 -30.79
CA VAL A 632 10.24 -0.51 -30.38
C VAL A 632 9.64 0.22 -31.59
N LYS A 633 10.32 0.23 -32.75
CA LYS A 633 9.82 0.87 -33.98
C LYS A 633 8.52 0.26 -34.52
N ASN A 634 8.20 -0.97 -34.12
CA ASN A 634 6.96 -1.66 -34.49
C ASN A 634 5.88 -1.60 -33.38
N THR A 635 6.23 -1.08 -32.20
CA THR A 635 5.35 -1.02 -31.02
C THR A 635 4.49 0.24 -31.02
N ARG A 636 3.18 0.09 -30.92
CA ARG A 636 2.20 1.17 -30.99
C ARG A 636 1.84 1.68 -29.60
N SER A 637 1.91 3.00 -29.41
CA SER A 637 1.57 3.69 -28.16
C SER A 637 0.59 4.83 -28.43
N VAL A 638 -0.30 5.13 -27.48
CA VAL A 638 -1.32 6.18 -27.61
C VAL A 638 -0.71 7.58 -27.78
N PRO A 639 0.39 7.97 -27.09
CA PRO A 639 1.06 9.25 -27.30
C PRO A 639 2.19 9.23 -28.34
N GLU A 640 2.31 8.16 -29.15
CA GLU A 640 3.36 7.99 -30.19
C GLU A 640 4.79 8.29 -29.68
N TYR A 641 5.24 7.52 -28.67
CA TYR A 641 6.57 7.69 -28.09
C TYR A 641 7.70 7.63 -29.13
N SER A 642 8.57 8.64 -29.10
CA SER A 642 9.65 8.85 -30.08
C SER A 642 11.06 8.78 -29.49
N GLU A 643 11.15 8.52 -28.18
CA GLU A 643 12.37 8.42 -27.39
C GLU A 643 12.42 7.06 -26.67
N VAL A 644 13.64 6.53 -26.51
CA VAL A 644 13.90 5.30 -25.76
C VAL A 644 14.66 5.62 -24.48
N ALA A 645 14.15 5.16 -23.34
CA ALA A 645 14.84 5.30 -22.07
C ALA A 645 16.12 4.45 -22.05
N TYR A 646 17.23 5.05 -21.62
CA TYR A 646 18.55 4.41 -21.59
C TYR A 646 18.57 3.01 -20.93
N PRO A 647 17.89 2.75 -19.79
CA PRO A 647 17.94 1.45 -19.12
C PRO A 647 17.27 0.32 -19.93
N ASP A 648 16.27 0.63 -20.75
CA ASP A 648 15.59 -0.36 -21.59
C ASP A 648 16.41 -0.71 -22.83
N TYR A 649 17.11 0.26 -23.42
CA TYR A 649 17.99 0.03 -24.57
C TYR A 649 19.15 -0.95 -24.26
N PHE A 650 19.79 -0.81 -23.10
CA PHE A 650 20.85 -1.72 -22.65
C PHE A 650 20.36 -2.96 -21.88
N GLY A 651 19.09 -2.97 -21.48
CA GLY A 651 18.49 -4.01 -20.67
C GLY A 651 18.77 -3.88 -19.17
N HIS A 652 17.87 -4.39 -18.34
CA HIS A 652 17.96 -4.27 -16.88
C HIS A 652 18.88 -5.35 -16.30
N ILE A 653 20.08 -4.95 -15.85
CA ILE A 653 21.03 -5.84 -15.18
C ILE A 653 20.84 -5.73 -13.65
N PRO A 654 20.69 -6.84 -12.90
CA PRO A 654 20.58 -6.79 -11.44
C PRO A 654 21.86 -6.22 -10.80
N PRO A 655 21.78 -5.61 -9.60
CA PRO A 655 22.96 -5.32 -8.81
C PRO A 655 23.68 -6.62 -8.41
N PRO A 656 25.03 -6.68 -8.41
CA PRO A 656 25.79 -7.89 -8.04
C PRO A 656 25.84 -8.13 -6.51
N PHE A 657 25.03 -7.41 -5.74
CA PHE A 657 24.95 -7.47 -4.28
C PHE A 657 23.48 -7.48 -3.84
N LYS A 658 23.25 -7.98 -2.61
CA LYS A 658 21.92 -8.03 -2.01
C LYS A 658 21.64 -6.76 -1.22
N GLU A 659 20.46 -6.20 -1.41
CA GLU A 659 20.04 -4.95 -0.77
C GLU A 659 19.14 -5.25 0.44
N PRO A 660 19.43 -4.71 1.64
CA PRO A 660 18.57 -4.89 2.80
C PRO A 660 17.26 -4.09 2.66
N ILE A 661 16.23 -4.51 3.40
CA ILE A 661 15.03 -3.70 3.66
C ILE A 661 15.44 -2.52 4.54
N LEU A 662 15.05 -1.30 4.17
CA LEU A 662 15.47 -0.09 4.87
C LEU A 662 14.78 0.07 6.23
N ASP A 663 15.56 0.23 7.31
CA ASP A 663 15.04 0.61 8.61
C ASP A 663 14.43 2.02 8.57
N ARG A 664 13.15 2.13 8.94
CA ARG A 664 12.40 3.39 8.90
C ARG A 664 12.74 4.27 10.11
N PRO A 665 13.25 5.50 9.95
CA PRO A 665 13.57 6.37 11.07
C PRO A 665 12.33 6.78 11.88
N TYR A 666 12.41 6.68 13.20
CA TYR A 666 11.34 7.10 14.12
C TYR A 666 10.95 8.57 13.89
N GLY A 667 9.65 8.87 13.83
CA GLY A 667 9.16 10.24 13.67
C GLY A 667 9.33 10.85 12.27
N VAL A 668 9.90 10.15 11.28
CA VAL A 668 10.11 10.68 9.91
C VAL A 668 8.82 11.30 9.33
N GLN A 669 7.71 10.58 9.43
CA GLN A 669 6.39 11.00 8.97
C GLN A 669 5.89 12.26 9.70
N ARG A 670 6.18 12.37 10.99
CA ARG A 670 5.87 13.55 11.82
C ARG A 670 6.65 14.78 11.36
N THR A 671 7.93 14.60 11.00
CA THR A 671 8.79 15.64 10.43
C THR A 671 8.28 16.10 9.07
N LYS A 672 7.89 15.18 8.17
CA LYS A 672 7.34 15.55 6.85
C LYS A 672 5.99 16.27 6.97
N ILE A 673 5.11 15.82 7.85
CA ILE A 673 3.86 16.51 8.21
C ILE A 673 4.15 17.93 8.73
N ALA A 674 5.15 18.10 9.59
CA ALA A 674 5.54 19.43 10.08
C ALA A 674 6.08 20.33 8.96
N GLN A 675 6.86 19.78 8.02
CA GLN A 675 7.34 20.50 6.84
C GLN A 675 6.19 20.90 5.89
N ASP A 676 5.14 20.09 5.78
CA ASP A 676 3.94 20.45 5.00
C ASP A 676 3.13 21.57 5.68
N ILE A 677 2.98 21.51 7.01
CA ILE A 677 2.39 22.60 7.81
C ILE A 677 3.21 23.90 7.68
N GLU A 678 4.53 23.79 7.60
CA GLU A 678 5.44 24.93 7.40
C GLU A 678 5.22 25.62 6.03
N ARG A 679 4.86 24.88 4.97
CA ARG A 679 4.52 25.48 3.65
C ARG A 679 3.40 26.53 3.78
N LEU A 680 2.41 26.26 4.64
CA LEU A 680 1.29 27.17 4.91
C LEU A 680 1.65 28.36 5.81
N ILE A 681 2.59 28.18 6.74
CA ILE A 681 3.00 29.21 7.72
C ILE A 681 4.02 30.19 7.13
N HIS A 682 4.85 29.73 6.19
CA HIS A 682 5.90 30.51 5.53
C HIS A 682 5.73 30.52 4.00
N PRO A 683 4.68 31.19 3.46
CA PRO A 683 4.40 31.21 2.02
C PRO A 683 5.52 31.88 1.20
N ASN A 684 6.35 32.72 1.81
CA ASN A 684 7.49 33.36 1.16
C ASN A 684 8.61 32.37 0.77
N ASP A 685 8.62 31.16 1.33
CA ASP A 685 9.59 30.11 1.00
C ASP A 685 9.16 29.26 -0.20
N ILE A 686 7.98 29.51 -0.76
CA ILE A 686 7.36 28.73 -1.83
C ILE A 686 7.64 29.35 -3.20
N ILE A 687 8.08 28.52 -4.14
CA ILE A 687 8.43 28.90 -5.52
C ILE A 687 7.27 28.66 -6.49
N ASP A 688 6.51 27.58 -6.29
CA ASP A 688 5.34 27.14 -7.10
C ASP A 688 5.58 27.14 -8.64
N ARG A 689 6.80 26.75 -9.06
CA ARG A 689 7.19 26.75 -10.48
C ARG A 689 6.95 25.38 -11.12
N VAL A 690 6.05 25.31 -12.10
CA VAL A 690 5.93 24.12 -12.97
C VAL A 690 7.23 23.94 -13.76
N VAL A 691 7.80 22.73 -13.73
CA VAL A 691 9.05 22.37 -14.43
C VAL A 691 8.88 21.21 -15.42
N TYR A 692 7.74 20.53 -15.40
CA TYR A 692 7.33 19.51 -16.38
C TYR A 692 5.81 19.42 -16.37
N ASP A 693 5.20 19.32 -17.56
CA ASP A 693 3.75 19.23 -17.72
C ASP A 693 3.41 18.50 -19.03
N LEU A 694 2.73 17.34 -18.95
CA LEU A 694 2.22 16.64 -20.13
C LEU A 694 1.00 17.37 -20.74
N ASP A 695 0.19 18.06 -19.93
CA ASP A 695 -0.98 18.81 -20.42
C ASP A 695 -0.57 20.09 -21.19
N ASN A 696 0.68 20.55 -21.03
CA ASN A 696 1.19 21.73 -21.73
C ASN A 696 2.62 21.55 -22.30
N LEU A 697 2.69 21.11 -23.55
CA LEU A 697 3.93 20.97 -24.32
C LEU A 697 4.71 22.29 -24.54
N SER A 698 4.10 23.46 -24.30
CA SER A 698 4.78 24.77 -24.39
C SER A 698 5.44 25.23 -23.08
N CYS A 699 5.49 24.37 -22.05
CA CYS A 699 6.14 24.66 -20.77
C CYS A 699 7.64 24.95 -20.96
N LEU A 700 8.00 26.22 -20.99
CA LEU A 700 9.39 26.70 -21.06
C LEU A 700 10.11 26.41 -19.75
N VAL A 701 10.77 25.26 -19.68
CA VAL A 701 11.73 24.95 -18.61
C VAL A 701 12.84 26.02 -18.65
N PRO A 702 13.04 26.80 -17.58
CA PRO A 702 14.11 27.79 -17.56
C PRO A 702 15.46 27.09 -17.70
N ASP A 703 16.34 27.58 -18.58
CA ASP A 703 17.70 27.03 -18.71
C ASP A 703 18.66 27.53 -17.60
N GLU A 704 18.08 27.69 -16.41
CA GLU A 704 18.78 27.90 -15.14
C GLU A 704 19.44 26.58 -14.73
N GLY A 705 20.76 26.53 -14.68
CA GLY A 705 21.54 25.34 -14.26
C GLY A 705 21.40 24.96 -12.77
N ASP A 706 20.31 25.37 -12.11
CA ASP A 706 20.00 25.14 -10.70
C ASP A 706 18.69 24.34 -10.50
N VAL A 707 18.02 23.95 -11.60
CA VAL A 707 16.68 23.32 -11.66
C VAL A 707 16.73 21.91 -12.26
N LEU A 708 16.00 20.96 -11.68
CA LEU A 708 15.87 19.61 -12.25
C LEU A 708 14.96 19.61 -13.47
N LYS A 709 15.38 18.89 -14.51
CA LYS A 709 14.61 18.60 -15.73
C LYS A 709 14.05 17.18 -15.64
N PHE A 710 12.84 16.94 -16.16
CA PHE A 710 12.14 15.66 -16.05
C PHE A 710 11.61 15.20 -17.42
N ASN A 711 11.47 13.89 -17.62
CA ASN A 711 10.87 13.28 -18.82
C ASN A 711 10.19 11.94 -18.50
N SER A 712 9.15 11.57 -19.26
CA SER A 712 8.52 10.25 -19.21
C SER A 712 7.91 9.83 -20.55
N LYS A 713 8.42 10.37 -21.67
CA LYS A 713 7.85 10.18 -23.02
C LYS A 713 8.46 8.98 -23.76
N PHE A 714 8.50 7.86 -23.05
CA PHE A 714 9.07 6.58 -23.48
C PHE A 714 8.19 5.42 -22.99
N GLU A 715 8.41 4.22 -23.53
CA GLU A 715 7.63 3.03 -23.19
C GLU A 715 7.61 2.75 -21.68
N SER A 716 6.43 2.40 -21.14
CA SER A 716 6.17 2.24 -19.70
C SER A 716 6.39 3.48 -18.83
N GLY A 717 6.74 4.64 -19.39
CA GLY A 717 6.90 5.90 -18.67
C GLY A 717 5.59 6.39 -18.04
N ASN A 718 5.64 6.83 -16.78
CA ASN A 718 4.52 7.50 -16.12
C ASN A 718 5.01 8.59 -15.15
N LEU A 719 4.77 9.84 -15.57
CA LEU A 719 4.77 11.07 -14.79
C LEU A 719 3.95 12.10 -15.58
N ARG A 720 3.00 12.80 -14.97
CA ARG A 720 2.17 13.80 -15.65
C ARG A 720 2.71 15.22 -15.50
N LYS A 721 3.03 15.62 -14.27
CA LYS A 721 3.36 17.00 -13.93
C LYS A 721 4.31 17.08 -12.76
N VAL A 722 5.18 18.10 -12.76
CA VAL A 722 6.12 18.39 -11.67
C VAL A 722 6.14 19.87 -11.36
N ILE A 723 6.05 20.20 -10.08
CA ILE A 723 6.09 21.57 -9.56
C ILE A 723 7.22 21.69 -8.53
N GLN A 724 8.16 22.60 -8.78
CA GLN A 724 9.20 22.99 -7.84
C GLN A 724 8.58 23.86 -6.74
N ILE A 725 8.36 23.28 -5.56
CA ILE A 725 7.74 23.95 -4.42
C ILE A 725 8.78 24.74 -3.62
N ARG A 726 9.99 24.21 -3.44
CA ARG A 726 11.14 24.90 -2.83
C ARG A 726 12.42 24.58 -3.61
N LYS A 727 13.54 25.24 -3.31
CA LYS A 727 14.79 25.17 -4.13
C LYS A 727 15.19 23.75 -4.57
N ASN A 728 15.18 22.78 -3.65
CA ASN A 728 15.45 21.37 -3.95
C ASN A 728 14.23 20.46 -3.65
N GLU A 729 13.01 20.95 -3.78
CA GLU A 729 11.78 20.19 -3.47
C GLU A 729 10.78 20.25 -4.60
N TYR A 730 10.30 19.07 -5.00
CA TYR A 730 9.41 18.89 -6.15
C TYR A 730 8.20 18.05 -5.75
N ASP A 731 7.00 18.58 -5.96
CA ASP A 731 5.75 17.83 -5.91
C ASP A 731 5.48 17.25 -7.31
N LEU A 732 5.30 15.94 -7.37
CA LEU A 732 5.17 15.10 -8.57
C LEU A 732 3.75 14.54 -8.63
N ILE A 733 3.18 14.49 -9.84
CA ILE A 733 1.83 14.01 -10.09
C ILE A 733 1.90 12.94 -11.16
N LEU A 734 1.45 11.72 -10.84
CA LEU A 734 1.37 10.62 -11.80
C LEU A 734 0.21 10.83 -12.77
N ASN A 735 0.31 10.26 -13.96
CA ASN A 735 -0.84 10.14 -14.85
C ASN A 735 -1.75 8.99 -14.37
N SER A 736 -3.07 9.18 -14.45
CA SER A 736 -4.02 8.08 -14.29
C SER A 736 -3.96 7.15 -15.49
N ASP A 737 -4.42 5.91 -15.31
CA ASP A 737 -4.54 4.95 -16.41
C ASP A 737 -5.39 5.52 -17.56
N ILE A 738 -5.02 5.21 -18.81
CA ILE A 738 -5.74 5.73 -19.98
C ILE A 738 -7.23 5.34 -19.92
N ASN A 739 -8.09 6.31 -20.25
CA ASN A 739 -9.56 6.23 -20.10
C ASN A 739 -10.04 5.98 -18.66
N SER A 740 -9.22 6.34 -17.67
CA SER A 740 -9.54 6.34 -16.24
C SER A 740 -9.14 7.66 -15.54
N ASN A 741 -9.69 7.87 -14.35
CA ASN A 741 -9.32 8.90 -13.38
C ASN A 741 -8.72 8.29 -12.08
N HIS A 742 -8.30 7.02 -12.15
CA HIS A 742 -7.83 6.20 -11.03
C HIS A 742 -6.47 5.51 -11.30
N TYR A 743 -6.02 4.76 -10.28
CA TYR A 743 -4.91 3.79 -10.26
C TYR A 743 -3.49 4.36 -10.14
N HIS A 744 -3.37 5.57 -9.58
CA HIS A 744 -2.11 6.26 -9.33
C HIS A 744 -1.17 5.48 -8.37
N GLN A 745 -0.20 4.75 -8.93
CA GLN A 745 0.78 3.97 -8.17
C GLN A 745 2.08 3.68 -8.93
N TRP A 746 2.00 3.28 -10.20
CA TRP A 746 3.17 3.04 -11.04
C TRP A 746 3.82 4.38 -11.42
N PHE A 747 5.15 4.44 -11.34
CA PHE A 747 5.92 5.56 -11.84
C PHE A 747 7.20 5.05 -12.51
N TYR A 748 7.54 5.67 -13.64
CA TYR A 748 8.81 5.50 -14.33
C TYR A 748 9.11 6.81 -15.06
N PHE A 749 10.19 7.50 -14.65
CA PHE A 749 10.54 8.82 -15.19
C PHE A 749 12.03 9.10 -15.11
N GLU A 750 12.51 9.94 -16.01
CA GLU A 750 13.86 10.48 -16.08
C GLU A 750 13.95 11.78 -15.26
N VAL A 751 15.13 12.02 -14.66
CA VAL A 751 15.54 13.25 -14.00
C VAL A 751 16.97 13.60 -14.45
N SER A 752 17.20 14.86 -14.81
CA SER A 752 18.53 15.37 -15.18
C SER A 752 18.74 16.80 -14.66
N GLY A 753 19.97 17.34 -14.78
CA GLY A 753 20.32 18.68 -14.28
C GLY A 753 20.59 18.77 -12.77
N MET A 754 20.87 17.63 -12.12
CA MET A 754 21.21 17.56 -10.70
C MET A 754 22.64 18.03 -10.40
N ARG A 755 22.82 18.54 -9.18
CA ARG A 755 24.14 18.88 -8.60
C ARG A 755 24.57 17.79 -7.61
N THR A 756 25.81 17.31 -7.75
CA THR A 756 26.48 16.43 -6.76
C THR A 756 26.30 16.94 -5.33
N GLY A 757 26.01 16.03 -4.39
CA GLY A 757 25.96 16.33 -2.96
C GLY A 757 24.77 17.20 -2.51
N SER A 758 23.96 17.71 -3.43
CA SER A 758 22.68 18.34 -3.10
C SER A 758 21.63 17.25 -2.82
N ALA A 759 21.00 17.31 -1.65
CA ALA A 759 19.82 16.52 -1.35
C ALA A 759 18.58 17.16 -2.04
N TYR A 760 17.80 16.35 -2.73
CA TYR A 760 16.55 16.71 -3.40
C TYR A 760 15.39 15.88 -2.86
N ARG A 761 14.28 16.54 -2.49
CA ARG A 761 13.04 15.90 -2.03
C ARG A 761 12.05 15.78 -3.19
N PHE A 762 11.57 14.56 -3.41
CA PHE A 762 10.47 14.26 -4.32
C PHE A 762 9.25 13.85 -3.50
N ASN A 763 8.10 14.46 -3.77
CA ASN A 763 6.81 14.14 -3.13
C ASN A 763 5.82 13.73 -4.24
N ILE A 764 5.49 12.45 -4.41
CA ILE A 764 4.42 12.06 -5.35
C ILE A 764 3.08 12.19 -4.62
N ILE A 765 2.23 13.15 -5.01
CA ILE A 765 1.12 13.65 -4.18
C ILE A 765 -0.28 13.07 -4.48
N ASN A 766 -0.43 12.25 -5.53
CA ASN A 766 -1.74 11.73 -5.96
C ASN A 766 -1.93 10.22 -5.74
N CYS A 767 -1.20 9.57 -4.82
CA CYS A 767 -1.41 8.15 -4.53
C CYS A 767 -2.75 7.90 -3.82
N GLU A 768 -3.37 6.73 -4.06
CA GLU A 768 -4.75 6.46 -3.64
C GLU A 768 -4.93 5.45 -2.49
N LYS A 769 -3.93 4.64 -2.17
CA LYS A 769 -4.03 3.55 -1.17
C LYS A 769 -3.86 4.12 0.24
N THR A 770 -4.46 3.49 1.26
CA THR A 770 -4.34 3.94 2.65
C THR A 770 -2.94 3.74 3.25
N ASN A 771 -2.23 2.70 2.82
CA ASN A 771 -0.86 2.38 3.25
C ASN A 771 -0.03 1.81 2.08
N SER A 772 1.29 1.71 2.25
CA SER A 772 2.24 1.26 1.23
C SER A 772 3.48 0.60 1.83
N GLN A 773 4.09 -0.34 1.10
CA GLN A 773 5.33 -1.02 1.53
C GLN A 773 6.54 -0.08 1.73
N PHE A 774 6.49 1.17 1.23
CA PHE A 774 7.44 2.23 1.59
C PHE A 774 7.47 2.52 3.10
N ASN A 775 6.37 2.33 3.84
CA ASN A 775 6.35 2.44 5.30
C ASN A 775 7.01 1.26 6.04
N TYR A 776 7.38 0.19 5.31
CA TYR A 776 7.94 -1.07 5.80
C TYR A 776 9.31 -1.42 5.16
N GLY A 777 10.01 -0.41 4.66
CA GLY A 777 11.40 -0.46 4.21
C GLY A 777 11.63 -0.77 2.72
N MET A 778 10.59 -0.74 1.90
CA MET A 778 10.76 -0.67 0.43
C MET A 778 11.39 0.68 0.05
N GLN A 779 12.29 0.66 -0.94
CA GLN A 779 12.88 1.85 -1.56
C GLN A 779 12.52 1.97 -3.04
N PRO A 780 12.40 3.18 -3.60
CA PRO A 780 12.36 3.40 -5.04
C PRO A 780 13.67 2.92 -5.68
N LEU A 781 13.59 2.51 -6.95
CA LEU A 781 14.77 2.19 -7.74
C LEU A 781 15.26 3.42 -8.51
N MET A 782 16.58 3.52 -8.67
CA MET A 782 17.25 4.50 -9.51
C MET A 782 18.28 3.81 -10.41
N TYR A 783 18.38 4.28 -11.66
CA TYR A 783 19.44 3.93 -12.60
C TYR A 783 20.21 5.20 -12.96
N SER A 784 21.54 5.18 -12.94
CA SER A 784 22.40 6.31 -13.33
C SER A 784 23.10 6.00 -14.65
N VAL A 785 22.99 6.90 -15.62
CA VAL A 785 23.67 6.75 -16.92
C VAL A 785 25.18 6.90 -16.77
N GLN A 786 25.67 7.81 -15.92
CA GLN A 786 27.10 7.91 -15.63
C GLN A 786 27.67 6.68 -14.90
N GLU A 787 26.92 6.04 -13.99
CA GLU A 787 27.32 4.74 -13.43
C GLU A 787 27.36 3.63 -14.48
N ALA A 788 26.36 3.59 -15.38
CA ALA A 788 26.29 2.61 -16.47
C ALA A 788 27.48 2.73 -17.44
N LEU A 789 27.77 3.96 -17.91
CA LEU A 789 28.96 4.27 -18.72
C LEU A 789 30.26 4.00 -17.95
N GLY A 790 30.25 4.16 -16.63
CA GLY A 790 31.32 3.76 -15.71
C GLY A 790 31.44 2.25 -15.46
N GLY A 791 30.71 1.40 -16.19
CA GLY A 791 30.77 -0.06 -16.08
C GLY A 791 29.88 -0.68 -15.01
N ARG A 792 28.91 0.06 -14.45
CA ARG A 792 27.96 -0.39 -13.42
C ARG A 792 26.49 -0.14 -13.87
N PRO A 793 26.01 -0.81 -14.94
CA PRO A 793 24.69 -0.59 -15.55
C PRO A 793 23.53 -1.24 -14.76
N SER A 794 23.51 -1.06 -13.43
CA SER A 794 22.52 -1.69 -12.54
C SER A 794 21.50 -0.69 -12.01
N TRP A 795 20.26 -1.16 -11.88
CA TRP A 795 19.25 -0.51 -11.05
C TRP A 795 19.59 -0.72 -9.57
N ILE A 796 19.56 0.34 -8.76
CA ILE A 796 19.85 0.30 -7.32
C ILE A 796 18.70 0.89 -6.51
N ARG A 797 18.47 0.38 -5.30
CA ARG A 797 17.54 0.95 -4.33
C ARG A 797 18.12 2.23 -3.75
N THR A 798 17.33 3.30 -3.68
CA THR A 798 17.80 4.62 -3.24
C THR A 798 16.80 5.34 -2.35
N GLY A 799 17.19 6.52 -1.89
CA GLY A 799 16.34 7.42 -1.11
C GLY A 799 16.46 7.21 0.40
N THR A 800 16.45 8.33 1.11
CA THR A 800 16.35 8.45 2.57
C THR A 800 15.06 9.18 2.94
N ASP A 801 14.77 9.28 4.24
CA ASP A 801 13.61 10.04 4.76
C ASP A 801 12.24 9.56 4.21
N ILE A 802 12.16 8.28 3.83
CA ILE A 802 11.01 7.71 3.12
C ILE A 802 9.82 7.52 4.06
N CYS A 803 8.65 8.02 3.65
CA CYS A 803 7.36 7.68 4.28
C CYS A 803 6.15 7.92 3.38
N TYR A 804 5.07 7.20 3.66
CA TYR A 804 3.79 7.25 2.95
C TYR A 804 2.66 7.72 3.90
N TYR A 805 1.90 8.77 3.55
CA TYR A 805 0.92 9.38 4.45
C TYR A 805 -0.25 10.10 3.75
N LYS A 806 -1.45 10.10 4.36
CA LYS A 806 -2.63 10.87 3.90
C LYS A 806 -2.29 12.35 3.85
N ASN A 807 -2.42 13.00 2.69
CA ASN A 807 -2.08 14.40 2.51
C ASN A 807 -3.33 15.30 2.60
N HIS A 808 -3.23 16.54 2.11
CA HIS A 808 -4.29 17.54 2.18
C HIS A 808 -5.06 17.74 0.86
N PHE A 809 -4.70 17.00 -0.19
CA PHE A 809 -5.42 17.01 -1.46
C PHE A 809 -6.65 16.10 -1.35
N SER A 810 -7.82 16.67 -1.59
CA SER A 810 -9.10 15.95 -1.50
C SER A 810 -9.42 15.24 -2.82
N ARG A 811 -10.38 14.31 -2.77
CA ARG A 811 -10.95 13.64 -3.94
C ARG A 811 -12.44 13.98 -4.00
N SER A 812 -12.94 14.43 -5.15
CA SER A 812 -14.39 14.44 -5.39
C SER A 812 -14.99 13.03 -5.20
N SER A 813 -16.29 12.95 -4.88
CA SER A 813 -16.99 11.66 -4.77
C SER A 813 -16.94 10.88 -6.09
N ILE A 814 -16.98 11.58 -7.23
CA ILE A 814 -16.77 11.02 -8.57
C ILE A 814 -15.38 10.39 -8.67
N ALA A 815 -14.34 11.09 -8.23
CA ALA A 815 -12.94 10.62 -8.16
C ALA A 815 -12.69 9.55 -7.08
N ALA A 816 -13.71 9.06 -6.39
CA ALA A 816 -13.61 8.19 -5.21
C ALA A 816 -14.54 6.97 -5.26
N GLY A 817 -15.26 6.76 -6.38
CA GLY A 817 -16.21 5.67 -6.56
C GLY A 817 -17.55 5.89 -5.86
N GLY A 818 -18.00 7.14 -5.75
CA GLY A 818 -19.20 7.57 -5.02
C GLY A 818 -18.95 7.95 -3.55
N GLN A 819 -17.90 7.40 -2.93
CA GLN A 819 -17.61 7.64 -1.51
C GLN A 819 -17.04 9.04 -1.25
N LYS A 820 -17.64 9.75 -0.28
CA LYS A 820 -17.20 11.09 0.16
C LYS A 820 -15.94 11.05 1.06
N GLY A 821 -15.48 12.20 1.55
CA GLY A 821 -14.41 12.34 2.56
C GLY A 821 -12.98 11.95 2.17
N LYS A 822 -12.75 11.27 1.04
CA LYS A 822 -11.43 10.75 0.68
C LYS A 822 -10.41 11.84 0.34
N SER A 823 -9.15 11.52 0.62
CA SER A 823 -7.99 12.35 0.25
C SER A 823 -6.95 11.48 -0.46
N TYR A 824 -6.03 12.13 -1.16
CA TYR A 824 -4.83 11.49 -1.67
C TYR A 824 -3.78 11.27 -0.59
N TYR A 825 -2.75 10.52 -0.95
CA TYR A 825 -1.62 10.15 -0.11
C TYR A 825 -0.33 10.57 -0.82
N THR A 826 0.65 11.00 -0.02
CA THR A 826 1.99 11.35 -0.50
C THR A 826 2.96 10.22 -0.18
N ILE A 827 3.70 9.73 -1.20
CA ILE A 827 5.03 9.12 -0.97
C ILE A 827 6.07 10.22 -1.09
N THR A 828 6.91 10.38 -0.08
CA THR A 828 8.07 11.27 -0.12
C THR A 828 9.35 10.48 0.06
N PHE A 829 10.39 10.86 -0.68
CA PHE A 829 11.75 10.31 -0.55
C PHE A 829 12.77 11.40 -0.89
N THR A 830 13.95 11.33 -0.28
CA THR A 830 15.03 12.31 -0.43
C THR A 830 16.25 11.64 -1.06
N VAL A 831 16.76 12.17 -2.17
CA VAL A 831 17.90 11.60 -2.91
C VAL A 831 19.05 12.59 -2.96
N THR A 832 20.27 12.12 -2.70
CA THR A 832 21.50 12.87 -2.95
C THR A 832 22.21 12.23 -4.14
N PHE A 833 22.43 13.00 -5.20
CA PHE A 833 23.10 12.51 -6.39
C PHE A 833 24.62 12.56 -6.22
N HIS A 834 25.31 11.51 -6.68
CA HIS A 834 26.78 11.44 -6.68
C HIS A 834 27.37 12.23 -7.86
N HIS A 835 26.74 12.12 -9.02
CA HIS A 835 27.22 12.72 -10.27
C HIS A 835 26.54 14.06 -10.56
N LYS A 836 27.26 14.94 -11.25
CA LYS A 836 26.77 16.24 -11.74
C LYS A 836 26.40 16.06 -13.21
N ASP A 837 25.30 16.68 -13.65
CA ASP A 837 24.82 16.61 -15.04
C ASP A 837 24.59 15.17 -15.52
N ASP A 838 24.16 14.29 -14.62
CA ASP A 838 23.78 12.91 -14.92
C ASP A 838 22.36 12.84 -15.51
N VAL A 839 22.01 11.67 -16.03
CA VAL A 839 20.65 11.29 -16.36
C VAL A 839 20.30 10.12 -15.47
N CYS A 840 19.35 10.33 -14.54
CA CYS A 840 18.90 9.32 -13.60
C CYS A 840 17.45 8.94 -13.87
N TYR A 841 17.17 7.66 -14.01
CA TYR A 841 15.80 7.15 -14.14
C TYR A 841 15.32 6.62 -12.80
N PHE A 842 14.09 6.97 -12.40
CA PHE A 842 13.44 6.49 -11.19
C PHE A 842 12.25 5.60 -11.53
N ALA A 843 12.12 4.47 -10.85
CA ALA A 843 11.02 3.52 -11.06
C ALA A 843 10.45 2.96 -9.75
N TYR A 844 9.15 2.65 -9.76
CA TYR A 844 8.46 2.02 -8.63
C TYR A 844 8.96 0.59 -8.36
N HIS A 845 9.26 -0.15 -9.44
CA HIS A 845 9.94 -1.44 -9.42
C HIS A 845 10.65 -1.66 -10.77
N TYR A 846 11.49 -2.69 -10.91
CA TYR A 846 12.36 -2.90 -12.08
C TYR A 846 11.52 -2.94 -13.37
N PRO A 847 11.67 -1.98 -14.31
CA PRO A 847 10.84 -1.97 -15.52
C PRO A 847 10.98 -3.28 -16.31
N TYR A 848 9.95 -3.57 -17.11
CA TYR A 848 9.96 -4.66 -18.07
C TYR A 848 8.97 -4.27 -19.15
N THR A 849 9.49 -3.75 -20.25
CA THR A 849 8.74 -3.24 -21.40
C THR A 849 8.15 -4.39 -22.25
N TYR A 850 7.11 -4.10 -23.02
CA TYR A 850 6.58 -5.02 -24.02
C TYR A 850 7.60 -5.24 -25.14
N SER A 851 8.34 -4.20 -25.55
CA SER A 851 9.44 -4.36 -26.51
C SER A 851 10.53 -5.30 -26.00
N ALA A 852 10.83 -5.28 -24.69
CA ALA A 852 11.77 -6.23 -24.09
C ALA A 852 11.22 -7.68 -24.10
N LEU A 853 9.92 -7.88 -23.90
CA LEU A 853 9.30 -9.21 -24.05
C LEU A 853 9.45 -9.72 -25.48
N MET A 854 9.08 -8.93 -26.48
CA MET A 854 9.03 -9.37 -27.87
C MET A 854 10.43 -9.66 -28.42
N MET A 855 11.42 -8.80 -28.12
CA MET A 855 12.83 -9.04 -28.41
C MET A 855 13.34 -10.31 -27.71
N HIS A 856 13.01 -10.51 -26.42
CA HIS A 856 13.44 -11.69 -25.66
C HIS A 856 12.86 -12.99 -26.23
N LEU A 857 11.59 -13.00 -26.65
CA LEU A 857 10.97 -14.18 -27.30
C LEU A 857 11.64 -14.51 -28.64
N GLN A 858 11.92 -13.50 -29.47
CA GLN A 858 12.69 -13.68 -30.71
C GLN A 858 14.11 -14.21 -30.43
N LYS A 859 14.75 -13.74 -29.36
CA LYS A 859 16.07 -14.25 -28.96
C LYS A 859 15.99 -15.72 -28.58
N LEU A 860 15.05 -16.12 -27.71
CA LEU A 860 14.81 -17.52 -27.33
C LEU A 860 14.47 -18.42 -28.55
N GLU A 861 13.73 -17.91 -29.54
CA GLU A 861 13.46 -18.63 -30.78
C GLU A 861 14.75 -18.82 -31.62
N SER A 862 15.58 -17.77 -31.74
CA SER A 862 16.82 -17.81 -32.52
C SER A 862 17.97 -18.62 -31.88
N THR A 863 18.01 -18.74 -30.55
CA THR A 863 19.13 -19.38 -29.83
C THR A 863 18.90 -20.82 -29.41
N ASN A 864 17.69 -21.38 -29.59
CA ASN A 864 17.40 -22.74 -29.15
C ASN A 864 17.85 -23.80 -30.17
N ASN A 865 17.81 -25.07 -29.76
CA ASN A 865 18.05 -26.20 -30.65
C ASN A 865 16.70 -26.79 -31.13
N PRO A 866 16.27 -26.55 -32.38
CA PRO A 866 14.98 -27.03 -32.89
C PRO A 866 14.90 -28.55 -33.07
N GLN A 867 16.03 -29.28 -32.95
CA GLN A 867 16.03 -30.75 -32.90
C GLN A 867 15.68 -31.30 -31.50
N GLN A 868 15.68 -30.45 -30.46
CA GLN A 868 15.46 -30.85 -29.07
C GLN A 868 14.27 -30.13 -28.43
N ILE A 869 14.06 -28.86 -28.77
CA ILE A 869 13.01 -28.01 -28.20
C ILE A 869 11.98 -27.71 -29.28
N TYR A 870 10.75 -28.12 -29.03
CA TYR A 870 9.60 -27.67 -29.80
C TYR A 870 9.19 -26.30 -29.27
N PHE A 871 9.53 -25.25 -30.03
CA PHE A 871 9.12 -23.87 -29.77
C PHE A 871 8.22 -23.39 -30.91
N ARG A 872 7.08 -22.79 -30.57
CA ARG A 872 6.18 -22.13 -31.54
C ARG A 872 5.58 -20.86 -30.93
N GLN A 873 5.81 -19.71 -31.54
CA GLN A 873 5.09 -18.48 -31.26
C GLN A 873 3.92 -18.28 -32.23
N HIS A 874 2.73 -17.96 -31.72
CA HIS A 874 1.55 -17.58 -32.50
C HIS A 874 1.00 -16.22 -32.01
N LEU A 875 0.34 -15.49 -32.90
CA LEU A 875 -0.42 -14.28 -32.57
C LEU A 875 -1.79 -14.68 -32.02
N LEU A 876 -2.03 -14.52 -30.71
CA LEU A 876 -3.31 -14.84 -30.07
C LEU A 876 -4.42 -13.91 -30.54
N CYS A 877 -4.11 -12.61 -30.61
CA CYS A 877 -4.95 -11.53 -31.09
C CYS A 877 -4.13 -10.24 -31.17
N GLU A 878 -4.64 -9.26 -31.92
CA GLU A 878 -4.24 -7.87 -31.75
C GLU A 878 -4.92 -7.25 -30.52
N THR A 879 -4.26 -6.30 -29.87
CA THR A 879 -4.82 -5.49 -28.78
C THR A 879 -5.63 -4.29 -29.30
N LEU A 880 -6.17 -3.48 -28.39
CA LEU A 880 -6.97 -2.29 -28.73
C LEU A 880 -6.23 -1.28 -29.63
N SER A 881 -4.94 -1.05 -29.40
CA SER A 881 -4.10 -0.21 -30.27
C SER A 881 -3.40 -0.98 -31.40
N GLY A 882 -3.66 -2.29 -31.52
CA GLY A 882 -3.11 -3.15 -32.56
C GLY A 882 -1.66 -3.60 -32.34
N ASN A 883 -1.27 -3.82 -31.08
CA ASN A 883 -0.06 -4.56 -30.73
C ASN A 883 -0.32 -6.06 -30.71
N ASN A 884 0.71 -6.87 -30.91
CA ASN A 884 0.60 -8.32 -30.93
C ASN A 884 0.53 -8.90 -29.50
N CYS A 885 -0.50 -9.70 -29.20
CA CYS A 885 -0.51 -10.55 -27.99
C CYS A 885 0.06 -11.94 -28.35
N PRO A 886 1.30 -12.30 -27.94
CA PRO A 886 1.89 -13.59 -28.28
C PRO A 886 1.37 -14.71 -27.36
N VAL A 887 1.14 -15.89 -27.95
CA VAL A 887 1.03 -17.16 -27.23
C VAL A 887 2.14 -18.10 -27.68
N VAL A 888 2.84 -18.70 -26.72
CA VAL A 888 4.03 -19.53 -26.92
C VAL A 888 3.72 -20.98 -26.54
N THR A 889 4.12 -21.92 -27.38
CA THR A 889 4.15 -23.36 -27.08
C THR A 889 5.58 -23.79 -26.82
N ILE A 890 5.85 -24.46 -25.69
CA ILE A 890 7.15 -25.05 -25.38
C ILE A 890 6.98 -26.51 -24.93
N THR A 891 7.65 -27.44 -25.61
CA THR A 891 7.76 -28.85 -25.20
C THR A 891 9.05 -29.46 -25.78
N ALA A 892 9.35 -30.74 -25.52
CA ALA A 892 10.50 -31.42 -26.15
C ALA A 892 10.11 -31.93 -27.55
N MET A 893 11.03 -31.99 -28.50
CA MET A 893 10.77 -32.71 -29.76
C MET A 893 10.42 -34.20 -29.50
N PRO A 894 9.68 -34.88 -30.38
CA PRO A 894 9.56 -36.34 -30.31
C PRO A 894 10.94 -36.99 -30.57
N GLU A 895 11.25 -38.11 -29.90
CA GLU A 895 12.57 -38.76 -30.01
C GLU A 895 12.89 -39.30 -31.41
N SER A 896 11.85 -39.56 -32.22
CA SER A 896 11.95 -39.84 -33.65
C SER A 896 10.57 -39.75 -34.31
N ASN A 897 10.51 -39.83 -35.63
CA ASN A 897 9.27 -39.93 -36.41
C ASN A 897 8.55 -41.31 -36.28
N TYR A 898 8.82 -42.07 -35.22
CA TYR A 898 8.11 -43.32 -34.94
C TYR A 898 6.75 -43.04 -34.27
N TYR A 899 5.73 -43.82 -34.64
CA TYR A 899 4.33 -43.59 -34.22
C TYR A 899 4.16 -43.49 -32.70
N GLU A 900 4.85 -44.33 -31.92
CA GLU A 900 4.78 -44.30 -30.46
C GLU A 900 5.35 -43.02 -29.85
N HIS A 901 6.45 -42.48 -30.40
CA HIS A 901 7.05 -41.23 -29.93
C HIS A 901 6.18 -40.00 -30.28
N ILE A 902 5.58 -40.00 -31.49
CA ILE A 902 4.61 -38.96 -31.89
C ILE A 902 3.34 -39.05 -31.01
N CYS A 903 2.88 -40.26 -30.69
CA CYS A 903 1.75 -40.45 -29.77
C CYS A 903 2.09 -40.00 -28.34
N GLN A 904 3.29 -40.30 -27.84
CA GLN A 904 3.75 -39.83 -26.53
C GLN A 904 3.78 -38.29 -26.48
N PHE A 905 4.36 -37.65 -27.50
CA PHE A 905 4.36 -36.19 -27.68
C PHE A 905 2.93 -35.62 -27.66
N ARG A 906 2.05 -36.08 -28.56
CA ARG A 906 0.67 -35.57 -28.71
C ARG A 906 -0.20 -35.78 -27.46
N ASN A 907 0.13 -36.75 -26.60
CA ASN A 907 -0.61 -37.05 -25.36
C ASN A 907 -0.10 -36.32 -24.10
N ARG A 908 1.09 -35.70 -24.10
CA ARG A 908 1.63 -34.97 -22.93
C ARG A 908 0.59 -34.01 -22.32
N PRO A 909 0.37 -33.99 -20.99
CA PRO A 909 -0.56 -33.05 -20.37
C PRO A 909 -0.13 -31.58 -20.56
N TYR A 910 -1.11 -30.69 -20.66
CA TYR A 910 -0.88 -29.25 -20.79
C TYR A 910 -0.60 -28.58 -19.43
N ILE A 911 0.24 -27.55 -19.44
CA ILE A 911 0.37 -26.55 -18.38
C ILE A 911 0.08 -25.20 -19.01
N PHE A 912 -0.92 -24.46 -18.51
CA PHE A 912 -1.29 -23.15 -19.05
C PHE A 912 -0.83 -22.05 -18.11
N LEU A 913 -0.06 -21.08 -18.60
CA LEU A 913 0.50 -19.98 -17.82
C LEU A 913 0.15 -18.63 -18.43
N SER A 914 -0.13 -17.65 -17.59
CA SER A 914 -0.26 -16.25 -18.00
C SER A 914 0.44 -15.32 -17.01
N ALA A 915 0.70 -14.08 -17.42
CA ALA A 915 1.25 -13.05 -16.54
C ALA A 915 0.82 -11.65 -16.98
N ARG A 916 1.06 -10.67 -16.10
CA ARG A 916 1.05 -9.23 -16.41
C ARG A 916 -0.24 -8.76 -17.10
N VAL A 917 -1.38 -9.19 -16.54
CA VAL A 917 -2.72 -8.66 -16.86
C VAL A 917 -2.90 -7.24 -16.28
N HIS A 918 -2.21 -6.93 -15.18
CA HIS A 918 -2.10 -5.58 -14.63
C HIS A 918 -0.74 -4.95 -15.03
N PRO A 919 -0.73 -3.80 -15.73
CA PRO A 919 0.48 -3.23 -16.30
C PRO A 919 1.59 -2.85 -15.32
N GLY A 920 1.25 -2.31 -14.15
CA GLY A 920 2.22 -1.87 -13.15
C GLY A 920 2.82 -2.99 -12.31
N GLU A 921 2.41 -4.25 -12.53
CA GLU A 921 2.85 -5.42 -11.76
C GLU A 921 4.09 -6.10 -12.37
N THR A 922 5.03 -5.27 -12.85
CA THR A 922 6.44 -5.40 -12.45
C THR A 922 7.02 -6.81 -12.48
N ASN A 923 7.20 -7.29 -11.25
CA ASN A 923 7.73 -8.56 -10.84
C ASN A 923 7.13 -9.78 -11.54
N SER A 924 5.84 -9.77 -11.92
CA SER A 924 5.22 -10.90 -12.64
C SER A 924 5.91 -11.24 -13.96
N SER A 925 6.44 -10.23 -14.69
CA SER A 925 7.19 -10.45 -15.93
C SER A 925 8.60 -10.97 -15.67
N TRP A 926 9.23 -10.63 -14.55
CA TRP A 926 10.51 -11.19 -14.13
C TRP A 926 10.40 -12.66 -13.71
N VAL A 927 9.31 -13.04 -13.01
CA VAL A 927 8.98 -14.45 -12.75
C VAL A 927 8.70 -15.20 -14.06
N MET A 928 7.98 -14.57 -15.01
CA MET A 928 7.72 -15.16 -16.32
C MET A 928 9.01 -15.33 -17.16
N LYS A 929 9.95 -14.38 -17.12
CA LYS A 929 11.28 -14.49 -17.75
C LYS A 929 12.03 -15.71 -17.20
N GLY A 930 12.14 -15.86 -15.88
CA GLY A 930 12.80 -17.02 -15.27
C GLY A 930 12.12 -18.36 -15.59
N THR A 931 10.78 -18.38 -15.70
CA THR A 931 10.02 -19.54 -16.19
C THR A 931 10.38 -19.87 -17.64
N LEU A 932 10.39 -18.88 -18.55
CA LEU A 932 10.73 -19.07 -19.97
C LEU A 932 12.19 -19.52 -20.16
N GLU A 933 13.15 -18.83 -19.54
CA GLU A 933 14.57 -19.16 -19.66
C GLU A 933 14.90 -20.53 -19.07
N TYR A 934 14.29 -20.90 -17.93
CA TYR A 934 14.41 -22.26 -17.41
C TYR A 934 13.82 -23.28 -18.40
N LEU A 935 12.62 -23.03 -18.94
CA LEU A 935 11.97 -23.91 -19.92
C LEU A 935 12.73 -24.02 -21.25
N MET A 936 13.57 -23.05 -21.61
CA MET A 936 14.43 -23.10 -22.80
C MET A 936 15.85 -23.61 -22.50
N SER A 937 16.23 -23.72 -21.22
CA SER A 937 17.56 -24.18 -20.81
C SER A 937 17.88 -25.64 -21.18
N ASN A 938 19.17 -25.94 -21.30
CA ASN A 938 19.68 -27.32 -21.47
C ASN A 938 19.89 -28.06 -20.14
N THR A 939 19.30 -27.59 -19.04
CA THR A 939 19.40 -28.31 -17.76
C THR A 939 18.61 -29.62 -17.82
N PRO A 940 19.08 -30.72 -17.18
CA PRO A 940 18.36 -31.99 -17.17
C PRO A 940 16.95 -31.88 -16.57
N GLY A 941 16.75 -30.98 -15.60
CA GLY A 941 15.45 -30.69 -15.02
C GLY A 941 14.48 -30.05 -16.02
N ALA A 942 14.95 -29.14 -16.87
CA ALA A 942 14.14 -28.54 -17.92
C ALA A 942 13.85 -29.51 -19.08
N GLN A 943 14.83 -30.33 -19.48
CA GLN A 943 14.63 -31.41 -20.46
C GLN A 943 13.53 -32.38 -20.01
N ASN A 944 13.66 -32.95 -18.80
CA ASN A 944 12.63 -33.82 -18.20
C ASN A 944 11.26 -33.14 -18.14
N LEU A 945 11.20 -31.84 -17.85
CA LEU A 945 9.94 -31.09 -17.76
C LEU A 945 9.31 -30.88 -19.14
N ARG A 946 10.10 -30.55 -20.17
CA ARG A 946 9.69 -30.47 -21.59
C ARG A 946 9.24 -31.82 -22.16
N GLU A 947 9.86 -32.92 -21.74
CA GLU A 947 9.46 -34.30 -22.11
C GLU A 947 8.14 -34.73 -21.43
N SER A 948 7.77 -34.06 -20.34
CA SER A 948 6.61 -34.41 -19.50
C SER A 948 5.34 -33.62 -19.84
N TYR A 949 5.48 -32.40 -20.35
CA TYR A 949 4.39 -31.43 -20.46
C TYR A 949 4.45 -30.64 -21.77
N ILE A 950 3.30 -30.12 -22.20
CA ILE A 950 3.21 -29.05 -23.19
C ILE A 950 2.89 -27.75 -22.45
N PHE A 951 3.78 -26.78 -22.49
CA PHE A 951 3.57 -25.47 -21.90
C PHE A 951 2.88 -24.56 -22.91
N LYS A 952 1.73 -23.99 -22.53
CA LYS A 952 1.01 -22.96 -23.28
C LYS A 952 1.07 -21.66 -22.47
N ILE A 953 1.76 -20.66 -22.99
CA ILE A 953 2.14 -19.48 -22.21
C ILE A 953 1.67 -18.22 -22.94
N VAL A 954 0.96 -17.33 -22.23
CA VAL A 954 0.67 -15.95 -22.67
C VAL A 954 1.48 -14.99 -21.77
N PRO A 955 2.70 -14.59 -22.16
CA PRO A 955 3.65 -13.96 -21.23
C PRO A 955 3.25 -12.55 -20.75
N MET A 956 2.32 -11.89 -21.44
CA MET A 956 1.79 -10.57 -21.07
C MET A 956 0.36 -10.42 -21.59
N LEU A 957 -0.64 -10.43 -20.70
CA LEU A 957 -2.05 -10.30 -21.06
C LEU A 957 -2.51 -8.87 -21.35
N ASN A 958 -1.71 -7.85 -21.02
CA ASN A 958 -2.04 -6.44 -21.22
C ASN A 958 -0.86 -5.62 -21.81
N PRO A 959 -0.44 -5.89 -23.07
CA PRO A 959 0.61 -5.13 -23.75
C PRO A 959 0.39 -3.62 -23.73
N ASP A 960 -0.78 -3.16 -24.16
CA ASP A 960 -1.06 -1.73 -24.33
C ASP A 960 -0.97 -0.96 -23.02
N GLY A 961 -1.47 -1.53 -21.92
CA GLY A 961 -1.34 -0.89 -20.63
C GLY A 961 0.12 -0.81 -20.17
N VAL A 962 0.95 -1.82 -20.45
CA VAL A 962 2.40 -1.79 -20.15
C VAL A 962 3.11 -0.74 -20.99
N ILE A 963 2.84 -0.71 -22.30
CA ILE A 963 3.42 0.26 -23.24
C ILE A 963 3.13 1.70 -22.79
N ASN A 964 1.87 1.98 -22.41
CA ASN A 964 1.42 3.33 -22.08
C ASN A 964 1.63 3.74 -20.61
N GLY A 965 2.28 2.91 -19.77
CA GLY A 965 2.59 3.27 -18.39
C GLY A 965 1.40 3.27 -17.42
N ASN A 966 0.34 2.52 -17.71
CA ASN A 966 -0.76 2.28 -16.77
C ASN A 966 -0.26 1.52 -15.52
N HIS A 967 -1.05 1.50 -14.45
CA HIS A 967 -0.86 0.62 -13.30
C HIS A 967 -1.74 -0.64 -13.37
N ARG A 968 -3.00 -0.53 -13.80
CA ARG A 968 -4.04 -1.56 -13.55
C ARG A 968 -4.83 -1.97 -14.79
N CYS A 969 -5.26 -1.01 -15.60
CA CYS A 969 -6.26 -1.19 -16.65
C CYS A 969 -5.64 -1.39 -18.04
N SER A 970 -6.44 -1.91 -18.98
CA SER A 970 -6.14 -1.79 -20.41
C SER A 970 -6.58 -0.43 -20.96
N LEU A 971 -6.44 -0.18 -22.27
CA LEU A 971 -7.00 1.02 -22.90
C LEU A 971 -8.54 1.08 -22.85
N SER A 972 -9.24 0.00 -22.50
CA SER A 972 -10.68 0.03 -22.21
C SER A 972 -11.02 0.86 -20.96
N GLY A 973 -10.04 1.17 -20.11
CA GLY A 973 -10.25 1.77 -18.78
C GLY A 973 -10.67 0.76 -17.70
N GLU A 974 -10.73 -0.54 -18.01
CA GLU A 974 -11.18 -1.59 -17.09
C GLU A 974 -10.06 -2.53 -16.61
N ASP A 975 -10.21 -3.06 -15.39
CA ASP A 975 -9.39 -4.16 -14.85
C ASP A 975 -9.71 -5.46 -15.60
N LEU A 976 -8.81 -5.88 -16.50
CA LEU A 976 -8.97 -7.10 -17.29
C LEU A 976 -9.14 -8.37 -16.45
N ASN A 977 -8.62 -8.40 -15.21
CA ASN A 977 -8.84 -9.49 -14.26
C ASN A 977 -10.17 -9.35 -13.48
N ARG A 978 -11.14 -8.59 -13.99
CA ARG A 978 -12.59 -8.77 -13.71
C ARG A 978 -13.41 -9.14 -14.95
N GLN A 979 -12.79 -9.25 -16.12
CA GLN A 979 -13.48 -9.47 -17.39
C GLN A 979 -13.51 -10.95 -17.80
N TRP A 980 -12.93 -11.88 -17.03
CA TRP A 980 -12.84 -13.28 -17.43
C TRP A 980 -14.19 -13.99 -17.48
N GLN A 981 -15.19 -13.55 -16.72
CA GLN A 981 -16.51 -14.18 -16.74
C GLN A 981 -17.22 -13.95 -18.09
N ASN A 982 -17.35 -12.68 -18.49
CA ASN A 982 -18.05 -12.25 -19.71
C ASN A 982 -17.17 -11.29 -20.55
N PRO A 983 -16.03 -11.73 -21.09
CA PRO A 983 -15.15 -10.86 -21.86
C PRO A 983 -15.83 -10.44 -23.16
N ASN A 984 -15.77 -9.15 -23.49
CA ASN A 984 -16.19 -8.64 -24.79
C ASN A 984 -15.02 -8.77 -25.81
N PRO A 985 -15.24 -9.22 -27.06
CA PRO A 985 -14.15 -9.42 -28.02
C PRO A 985 -13.49 -8.11 -28.47
N ASP A 986 -14.27 -7.04 -28.63
CA ASP A 986 -13.81 -5.75 -29.15
C ASP A 986 -13.08 -4.90 -28.08
N LEU A 987 -13.44 -5.07 -26.80
CA LEU A 987 -12.87 -4.33 -25.66
C LEU A 987 -11.82 -5.13 -24.87
N HIS A 988 -11.95 -6.45 -24.80
CA HIS A 988 -11.09 -7.32 -24.00
C HIS A 988 -10.50 -8.50 -24.81
N PRO A 989 -9.94 -8.26 -26.03
CA PRO A 989 -9.54 -9.32 -26.96
C PRO A 989 -8.57 -10.34 -26.35
N THR A 990 -7.57 -9.87 -25.58
CA THR A 990 -6.58 -10.74 -24.94
C THR A 990 -7.22 -11.74 -23.98
N ILE A 991 -8.23 -11.32 -23.21
CA ILE A 991 -8.98 -12.17 -22.29
C ILE A 991 -10.00 -13.05 -23.04
N TYR A 992 -10.67 -12.49 -24.06
CA TYR A 992 -11.63 -13.21 -24.90
C TYR A 992 -10.99 -14.42 -25.58
N HIS A 993 -9.79 -14.25 -26.15
CA HIS A 993 -9.06 -15.30 -26.85
C HIS A 993 -8.28 -16.22 -25.91
N ALA A 994 -7.72 -15.72 -24.79
CA ALA A 994 -7.10 -16.58 -23.77
C ALA A 994 -8.12 -17.54 -23.13
N LYS A 995 -9.33 -17.06 -22.80
CA LYS A 995 -10.46 -17.92 -22.39
C LYS A 995 -10.86 -18.89 -23.51
N GLY A 996 -10.78 -18.47 -24.77
CA GLY A 996 -11.04 -19.29 -25.96
C GLY A 996 -10.12 -20.50 -26.11
N LEU A 997 -8.81 -20.32 -25.94
CA LEU A 997 -7.85 -21.43 -25.93
C LEU A 997 -8.19 -22.46 -24.83
N LEU A 998 -8.55 -21.99 -23.63
CA LEU A 998 -8.91 -22.85 -22.51
C LEU A 998 -10.25 -23.57 -22.71
N GLN A 999 -11.25 -22.90 -23.28
CA GLN A 999 -12.53 -23.50 -23.70
C GLN A 999 -12.32 -24.57 -24.79
N TYR A 1000 -11.44 -24.32 -25.76
CA TYR A 1000 -11.11 -25.30 -26.80
C TYR A 1000 -10.40 -26.53 -26.22
N LEU A 1001 -9.38 -26.35 -25.36
CA LEU A 1001 -8.72 -27.45 -24.65
C LEU A 1001 -9.71 -28.28 -23.83
N ALA A 1002 -10.71 -27.66 -23.20
CA ALA A 1002 -11.80 -28.36 -22.53
C ALA A 1002 -12.70 -29.13 -23.50
N ALA A 1003 -13.10 -28.53 -24.63
CA ALA A 1003 -13.92 -29.17 -25.66
C ALA A 1003 -13.28 -30.43 -26.24
N ILE A 1004 -11.96 -30.39 -26.52
CA ILE A 1004 -11.20 -31.56 -27.00
C ILE A 1004 -10.74 -32.50 -25.87
N LYS A 1005 -11.16 -32.27 -24.62
CA LYS A 1005 -10.84 -33.07 -23.42
C LYS A 1005 -9.35 -33.15 -23.09
N ARG A 1006 -8.60 -32.09 -23.41
CA ARG A 1006 -7.15 -31.92 -23.13
C ARG A 1006 -6.91 -30.80 -22.10
N LEU A 1007 -7.72 -30.77 -21.04
CA LEU A 1007 -7.64 -29.80 -19.94
C LEU A 1007 -6.20 -29.67 -19.39
N PRO A 1008 -5.72 -28.44 -19.09
CA PRO A 1008 -4.46 -28.24 -18.39
C PRO A 1008 -4.45 -28.91 -17.02
N LEU A 1009 -3.32 -29.53 -16.65
CA LEU A 1009 -3.09 -30.07 -15.31
C LEU A 1009 -2.97 -28.95 -14.26
N VAL A 1010 -2.44 -27.79 -14.68
CA VAL A 1010 -2.28 -26.57 -13.89
C VAL A 1010 -2.61 -25.36 -14.78
N PHE A 1011 -3.34 -24.41 -14.21
CA PHE A 1011 -3.42 -23.03 -14.70
C PHE A 1011 -2.76 -22.11 -13.65
N CYS A 1012 -1.88 -21.20 -14.06
CA CYS A 1012 -1.31 -20.22 -13.14
C CYS A 1012 -1.11 -18.86 -13.80
N ASP A 1013 -1.70 -17.84 -13.20
CA ASP A 1013 -1.61 -16.44 -13.62
C ASP A 1013 -0.68 -15.67 -12.66
N TYR A 1014 0.36 -15.01 -13.16
CA TYR A 1014 1.38 -14.33 -12.33
C TYR A 1014 1.07 -12.83 -12.14
N HIS A 1015 1.10 -12.38 -10.88
CA HIS A 1015 0.66 -11.05 -10.38
C HIS A 1015 1.66 -10.43 -9.39
N GLY A 1016 1.46 -9.14 -9.08
CA GLY A 1016 2.33 -8.34 -8.20
C GLY A 1016 1.61 -7.72 -7.00
N HIS A 1017 1.88 -8.24 -5.79
CA HIS A 1017 1.20 -7.80 -4.57
C HIS A 1017 1.88 -6.60 -3.90
N SER A 1018 1.17 -5.46 -3.87
CA SER A 1018 1.69 -4.18 -3.37
C SER A 1018 1.61 -3.94 -1.85
N ARG A 1019 0.97 -4.85 -1.07
CA ARG A 1019 0.84 -4.72 0.40
C ARG A 1019 1.49 -5.85 1.22
N LYS A 1020 1.91 -6.97 0.64
CA LYS A 1020 2.50 -8.11 1.38
C LYS A 1020 3.93 -8.44 0.91
N LYS A 1021 4.68 -9.09 1.80
CA LYS A 1021 6.03 -9.61 1.57
C LYS A 1021 5.98 -11.05 1.06
N ASN A 1022 7.12 -11.56 0.57
CA ASN A 1022 7.27 -12.90 -0.01
C ASN A 1022 6.47 -13.14 -1.32
N VAL A 1023 6.53 -14.37 -1.85
CA VAL A 1023 5.69 -14.87 -2.94
C VAL A 1023 4.70 -15.90 -2.38
N PHE A 1024 3.47 -15.93 -2.87
CA PHE A 1024 2.44 -16.89 -2.43
C PHE A 1024 1.44 -17.21 -3.55
N MET A 1025 0.46 -18.07 -3.28
CA MET A 1025 -0.58 -18.42 -4.24
C MET A 1025 -1.98 -18.29 -3.65
N TYR A 1026 -2.89 -17.74 -4.44
CA TYR A 1026 -4.31 -17.95 -4.26
C TYR A 1026 -4.79 -19.11 -5.15
N GLY A 1027 -5.64 -19.99 -4.62
CA GLY A 1027 -6.28 -21.12 -5.35
C GLY A 1027 -7.78 -21.17 -5.07
N CYS A 1028 -8.47 -22.28 -5.36
CA CYS A 1028 -9.91 -22.40 -5.13
C CYS A 1028 -10.29 -23.71 -4.42
N SER A 1029 -11.11 -23.60 -3.37
CA SER A 1029 -11.76 -24.71 -2.67
C SER A 1029 -13.19 -24.34 -2.29
N ILE A 1030 -14.12 -25.26 -2.58
CA ILE A 1030 -15.52 -25.20 -2.11
C ILE A 1030 -15.52 -25.31 -0.57
N LYS A 1031 -14.73 -26.23 -0.01
CA LYS A 1031 -14.68 -26.47 1.44
C LYS A 1031 -14.21 -25.23 2.20
N GLU A 1032 -13.04 -24.68 1.86
CA GLU A 1032 -12.47 -23.54 2.60
C GLU A 1032 -13.38 -22.31 2.53
N THR A 1033 -14.07 -22.10 1.41
CA THR A 1033 -15.06 -21.03 1.27
C THR A 1033 -16.27 -21.24 2.20
N ILE A 1034 -16.85 -22.45 2.27
CA ILE A 1034 -17.98 -22.76 3.18
C ILE A 1034 -17.57 -22.68 4.65
N TRP A 1035 -16.38 -23.17 5.02
CA TRP A 1035 -15.88 -23.06 6.40
C TRP A 1035 -15.71 -21.60 6.85
N HIS A 1036 -15.38 -20.69 5.92
CA HIS A 1036 -15.19 -19.27 6.19
C HIS A 1036 -16.53 -18.52 6.44
N THR A 1037 -17.64 -18.99 5.85
CA THR A 1037 -18.94 -18.28 5.87
C THR A 1037 -19.89 -18.73 6.99
N ASN A 1038 -19.41 -19.54 7.95
CA ASN A 1038 -20.16 -20.06 9.10
C ASN A 1038 -21.44 -20.87 8.77
N VAL A 1039 -21.69 -21.20 7.50
CA VAL A 1039 -22.75 -22.12 7.09
C VAL A 1039 -22.43 -23.51 7.66
N SER A 1040 -23.41 -24.17 8.27
CA SER A 1040 -23.18 -25.40 9.06
C SER A 1040 -22.58 -26.54 8.23
N ALA A 1041 -21.26 -26.71 8.35
CA ALA A 1041 -20.45 -27.71 7.64
C ALA A 1041 -20.85 -29.17 7.95
N ALA A 1042 -21.69 -29.40 8.95
CA ALA A 1042 -22.18 -30.72 9.38
C ALA A 1042 -23.14 -31.42 8.39
N SER A 1043 -23.26 -30.94 7.15
CA SER A 1043 -24.23 -31.42 6.15
C SER A 1043 -23.62 -31.72 4.76
N CYS A 1044 -22.30 -31.61 4.60
CA CYS A 1044 -21.64 -31.70 3.29
C CYS A 1044 -20.73 -32.94 3.15
N ASP A 1045 -21.28 -34.03 2.61
CA ASP A 1045 -20.54 -35.19 2.07
C ASP A 1045 -19.79 -34.84 0.75
N LEU A 1046 -19.18 -33.66 0.70
CA LEU A 1046 -18.41 -33.19 -0.45
C LEU A 1046 -17.02 -33.84 -0.46
N ILE A 1047 -16.82 -34.80 -1.35
CA ILE A 1047 -15.49 -35.29 -1.71
C ILE A 1047 -14.86 -34.26 -2.66
N GLU A 1048 -13.94 -33.47 -2.15
CA GLU A 1048 -13.13 -32.51 -2.90
C GLU A 1048 -11.68 -33.01 -2.95
N ASP A 1049 -11.05 -33.00 -4.13
CA ASP A 1049 -9.64 -33.35 -4.30
C ASP A 1049 -8.74 -32.29 -3.63
N LEU A 1050 -7.90 -32.71 -2.68
CA LEU A 1050 -6.93 -31.85 -1.99
C LEU A 1050 -5.76 -31.42 -2.90
N GLY A 1051 -5.73 -31.89 -4.15
CA GLY A 1051 -4.74 -31.59 -5.19
C GLY A 1051 -4.46 -30.10 -5.45
N TYR A 1052 -5.37 -29.20 -5.07
CA TYR A 1052 -5.16 -27.74 -5.14
C TYR A 1052 -4.10 -27.24 -4.13
N ARG A 1053 -3.86 -27.94 -3.01
CA ARG A 1053 -2.80 -27.58 -2.04
C ARG A 1053 -1.43 -28.17 -2.39
N THR A 1054 -1.35 -29.14 -3.30
CA THR A 1054 -0.10 -29.88 -3.60
C THR A 1054 1.00 -28.99 -4.17
N LEU A 1055 0.73 -28.19 -5.20
CA LEU A 1055 1.77 -27.33 -5.79
C LEU A 1055 2.27 -26.23 -4.81
N PRO A 1056 1.40 -25.48 -4.11
CA PRO A 1056 1.83 -24.58 -3.03
C PRO A 1056 2.70 -25.25 -1.94
N LYS A 1057 2.32 -26.46 -1.48
CA LYS A 1057 3.15 -27.24 -0.52
C LYS A 1057 4.54 -27.55 -1.08
N ILE A 1058 4.62 -28.02 -2.33
CA ILE A 1058 5.91 -28.29 -3.00
C ILE A 1058 6.76 -27.03 -3.08
N LEU A 1059 6.16 -25.88 -3.42
CA LEU A 1059 6.88 -24.62 -3.55
C LEU A 1059 7.39 -24.10 -2.20
N SER A 1060 6.67 -24.26 -1.10
CA SER A 1060 7.20 -23.90 0.23
C SER A 1060 8.42 -24.73 0.67
N GLN A 1061 8.65 -25.90 0.06
CA GLN A 1061 9.82 -26.74 0.28
C GLN A 1061 10.96 -26.52 -0.75
N ALA A 1062 10.69 -25.81 -1.85
CA ALA A 1062 11.59 -25.75 -3.02
C ALA A 1062 11.97 -24.33 -3.46
N ALA A 1063 11.11 -23.34 -3.19
CA ALA A 1063 11.21 -21.96 -3.62
C ALA A 1063 11.44 -21.04 -2.41
N PRO A 1064 12.67 -20.53 -2.17
CA PRO A 1064 13.00 -19.87 -0.90
C PRO A 1064 12.33 -18.52 -0.64
N ALA A 1065 11.71 -17.93 -1.66
CA ALA A 1065 10.87 -16.74 -1.54
C ALA A 1065 9.38 -17.06 -1.28
N PHE A 1066 8.97 -18.33 -1.30
CA PHE A 1066 7.56 -18.73 -1.23
C PHE A 1066 7.06 -18.85 0.22
N CYS A 1067 5.80 -18.48 0.47
CA CYS A 1067 5.18 -18.41 1.78
C CYS A 1067 3.82 -19.13 1.81
N MET A 1068 3.79 -20.36 2.36
CA MET A 1068 2.57 -21.17 2.44
C MET A 1068 1.49 -20.56 3.35
N SER A 1069 1.88 -19.86 4.42
CA SER A 1069 0.95 -19.20 5.35
C SER A 1069 0.29 -17.95 4.77
N SER A 1070 0.80 -17.40 3.65
CA SER A 1070 0.16 -16.31 2.91
C SER A 1070 -0.77 -16.80 1.79
N CYS A 1071 -0.82 -18.12 1.53
CA CYS A 1071 -1.73 -18.70 0.55
C CYS A 1071 -3.18 -18.75 1.07
N SER A 1072 -4.15 -18.53 0.18
CA SER A 1072 -5.59 -18.68 0.49
C SER A 1072 -6.32 -19.39 -0.65
N PHE A 1073 -7.28 -20.25 -0.31
CA PHE A 1073 -8.07 -21.01 -1.29
C PHE A 1073 -9.57 -20.64 -1.25
N VAL A 1074 -9.91 -19.56 -0.53
CA VAL A 1074 -11.26 -18.99 -0.46
C VAL A 1074 -11.62 -18.29 -1.78
N VAL A 1075 -12.90 -18.38 -2.16
CA VAL A 1075 -13.48 -17.75 -3.35
C VAL A 1075 -14.48 -16.67 -2.91
N GLU A 1076 -14.07 -15.41 -2.94
CA GLU A 1076 -14.87 -14.24 -2.56
C GLU A 1076 -15.71 -13.73 -3.75
N LYS A 1077 -16.88 -13.13 -3.48
CA LYS A 1077 -17.77 -12.43 -4.43
C LYS A 1077 -17.01 -11.40 -5.26
N SER A 1078 -16.11 -10.63 -4.63
CA SER A 1078 -15.28 -9.61 -5.32
C SER A 1078 -14.24 -10.17 -6.31
N LYS A 1079 -14.03 -11.49 -6.35
CA LYS A 1079 -13.06 -12.18 -7.22
C LYS A 1079 -13.69 -13.17 -8.19
N GLU A 1080 -15.03 -13.31 -8.23
CA GLU A 1080 -15.66 -14.40 -9.00
C GLU A 1080 -15.35 -14.34 -10.51
N SER A 1081 -15.07 -13.15 -11.03
CA SER A 1081 -14.74 -12.88 -12.43
C SER A 1081 -13.23 -12.75 -12.72
N THR A 1082 -12.39 -13.21 -11.78
CA THR A 1082 -10.93 -13.32 -11.98
C THR A 1082 -10.56 -14.58 -12.76
N ALA A 1083 -9.39 -14.56 -13.42
CA ALA A 1083 -8.85 -15.67 -14.20
C ALA A 1083 -8.88 -17.00 -13.44
N ARG A 1084 -8.31 -17.01 -12.22
CA ARG A 1084 -8.26 -18.17 -11.31
C ARG A 1084 -9.65 -18.80 -11.10
N VAL A 1085 -10.64 -17.99 -10.73
CA VAL A 1085 -11.97 -18.50 -10.35
C VAL A 1085 -12.74 -18.98 -11.59
N VAL A 1086 -12.68 -18.25 -12.69
CA VAL A 1086 -13.32 -18.64 -13.96
C VAL A 1086 -12.72 -19.93 -14.52
N VAL A 1087 -11.39 -20.05 -14.56
CA VAL A 1087 -10.70 -21.23 -15.11
C VAL A 1087 -10.88 -22.48 -14.22
N TRP A 1088 -11.12 -22.28 -12.92
CA TRP A 1088 -11.55 -23.35 -12.01
C TRP A 1088 -13.03 -23.73 -12.20
N ARG A 1089 -13.94 -22.74 -12.17
CA ARG A 1089 -15.39 -22.93 -12.12
C ARG A 1089 -16.02 -23.31 -13.47
N GLU A 1090 -15.58 -22.71 -14.56
CA GLU A 1090 -16.22 -22.82 -15.88
C GLU A 1090 -15.42 -23.76 -16.81
N ILE A 1091 -14.08 -23.73 -16.73
CA ILE A 1091 -13.21 -24.62 -17.53
C ILE A 1091 -12.91 -25.94 -16.78
N GLY A 1092 -12.99 -25.96 -15.44
CA GLY A 1092 -12.82 -27.18 -14.63
C GLY A 1092 -11.37 -27.52 -14.27
N VAL A 1093 -10.42 -26.59 -14.40
CA VAL A 1093 -9.01 -26.82 -14.01
C VAL A 1093 -8.88 -26.76 -12.49
N GLN A 1094 -8.75 -27.93 -11.86
CA GLN A 1094 -8.66 -28.04 -10.39
C GLN A 1094 -7.51 -27.23 -9.78
N ARG A 1095 -6.32 -27.27 -10.41
CA ARG A 1095 -5.10 -26.57 -9.97
C ARG A 1095 -5.00 -25.23 -10.68
N SER A 1096 -6.00 -24.39 -10.48
CA SER A 1096 -6.07 -23.02 -10.99
C SER A 1096 -5.58 -22.04 -9.91
N TYR A 1097 -4.58 -21.22 -10.24
CA TYR A 1097 -3.90 -20.35 -9.29
C TYR A 1097 -3.70 -18.92 -9.79
N THR A 1098 -3.64 -17.99 -8.84
CA THR A 1098 -2.98 -16.68 -8.98
C THR A 1098 -1.68 -16.76 -8.18
N MET A 1099 -0.51 -16.59 -8.79
CA MET A 1099 0.75 -16.42 -8.05
C MET A 1099 0.97 -14.94 -7.78
N GLU A 1100 1.05 -14.57 -6.52
CA GLU A 1100 1.25 -13.20 -6.05
C GLU A 1100 2.70 -13.02 -5.63
N SER A 1101 3.42 -12.09 -6.25
CA SER A 1101 4.82 -11.79 -5.94
C SER A 1101 4.97 -10.41 -5.28
N THR A 1102 5.77 -10.29 -4.22
CA THR A 1102 6.01 -9.00 -3.54
C THR A 1102 6.79 -8.01 -4.42
N LEU A 1103 6.49 -6.73 -4.29
CA LEU A 1103 7.26 -5.61 -4.86
C LEU A 1103 8.35 -5.10 -3.89
N CYS A 1104 8.32 -5.56 -2.65
CA CYS A 1104 9.17 -5.09 -1.54
C CYS A 1104 10.33 -6.04 -1.27
N GLY A 1105 10.06 -7.21 -0.68
CA GLY A 1105 11.07 -8.11 -0.13
C GLY A 1105 10.46 -9.25 0.70
N CYS A 1106 11.31 -10.09 1.29
CA CYS A 1106 10.88 -11.23 2.09
C CYS A 1106 11.07 -10.99 3.60
N ASP A 1107 10.22 -11.59 4.42
CA ASP A 1107 10.34 -11.60 5.90
C ASP A 1107 10.59 -13.02 6.48
N GLN A 1108 10.65 -14.02 5.60
CA GLN A 1108 11.03 -15.40 5.90
C GLN A 1108 11.97 -15.99 4.84
N GLY A 1109 12.44 -17.23 5.07
CA GLY A 1109 13.33 -17.96 4.15
C GLY A 1109 14.72 -17.34 4.01
N LYS A 1110 15.48 -17.77 2.98
CA LYS A 1110 16.87 -17.31 2.74
C LYS A 1110 16.98 -15.82 2.32
N TYR A 1111 15.84 -15.17 2.11
CA TYR A 1111 15.73 -13.78 1.67
C TYR A 1111 15.13 -12.86 2.76
N LYS A 1112 14.93 -13.36 3.98
CA LYS A 1112 14.43 -12.56 5.11
C LYS A 1112 15.24 -11.28 5.31
N GLY A 1113 14.55 -10.14 5.33
CA GLY A 1113 15.17 -8.82 5.56
C GLY A 1113 15.84 -8.21 4.32
N LEU A 1114 15.72 -8.84 3.15
CA LEU A 1114 16.26 -8.33 1.88
C LEU A 1114 15.14 -7.81 0.98
N GLN A 1115 15.42 -6.75 0.24
CA GLN A 1115 14.55 -6.30 -0.85
C GLN A 1115 14.63 -7.27 -2.02
N ILE A 1116 13.52 -7.41 -2.74
CA ILE A 1116 13.42 -8.33 -3.88
C ILE A 1116 14.15 -7.74 -5.10
N GLY A 1117 15.03 -8.53 -5.70
CA GLY A 1117 15.73 -8.26 -6.97
C GLY A 1117 15.10 -9.00 -8.15
N THR A 1118 15.55 -8.71 -9.38
CA THR A 1118 15.10 -9.44 -10.57
C THR A 1118 15.56 -10.91 -10.55
N HIS A 1119 16.78 -11.16 -10.08
CA HIS A 1119 17.34 -12.51 -9.87
C HIS A 1119 16.46 -13.38 -8.95
N GLU A 1120 15.96 -12.83 -7.85
CA GLU A 1120 15.07 -13.55 -6.91
C GLU A 1120 13.73 -13.95 -7.56
N LEU A 1121 13.23 -13.10 -8.46
CA LEU A 1121 11.99 -13.31 -9.20
C LEU A 1121 12.20 -14.34 -10.34
N GLU A 1122 13.33 -14.26 -11.04
CA GLU A 1122 13.74 -15.26 -12.02
C GLU A 1122 13.98 -16.64 -11.38
N GLU A 1123 14.62 -16.69 -10.20
CA GLU A 1123 14.71 -17.92 -9.40
C GLU A 1123 13.30 -18.46 -9.11
N MET A 1124 12.36 -17.62 -8.68
CA MET A 1124 10.98 -18.06 -8.40
C MET A 1124 10.33 -18.73 -9.62
N GLY A 1125 10.53 -18.21 -10.84
CA GLY A 1125 10.08 -18.84 -12.09
C GLY A 1125 10.71 -20.22 -12.32
N ALA A 1126 12.03 -20.32 -12.19
CA ALA A 1126 12.75 -21.60 -12.29
C ALA A 1126 12.35 -22.62 -11.21
N LYS A 1127 12.06 -22.17 -9.97
CA LYS A 1127 11.56 -23.03 -8.89
C LYS A 1127 10.10 -23.44 -9.09
N PHE A 1128 9.27 -22.62 -9.73
CA PHE A 1128 7.93 -23.02 -10.16
C PHE A 1128 7.99 -24.20 -11.14
N CYS A 1129 8.84 -24.10 -12.18
CA CYS A 1129 9.11 -25.21 -13.11
C CYS A 1129 9.66 -26.46 -12.38
N THR A 1130 10.58 -26.28 -11.43
CA THR A 1130 11.09 -27.37 -10.57
C THR A 1130 9.98 -28.01 -9.72
N GLY A 1131 9.02 -27.21 -9.25
CA GLY A 1131 7.85 -27.66 -8.50
C GLY A 1131 6.90 -28.52 -9.34
N LEU A 1132 6.68 -28.17 -10.62
CA LEU A 1132 5.92 -28.99 -11.57
C LEU A 1132 6.58 -30.35 -11.82
N LEU A 1133 7.92 -30.41 -11.90
CA LEU A 1133 8.64 -31.69 -12.05
C LEU A 1133 8.48 -32.61 -10.82
N ARG A 1134 8.40 -32.03 -9.61
CA ARG A 1134 8.06 -32.78 -8.38
C ARG A 1134 6.59 -33.21 -8.38
N LEU A 1135 5.67 -32.34 -8.82
CA LEU A 1135 4.24 -32.63 -8.92
C LEU A 1135 3.99 -33.87 -9.81
N LYS A 1136 4.67 -33.98 -10.96
CA LYS A 1136 4.60 -35.15 -11.85
C LYS A 1136 4.72 -36.47 -11.09
N LYS A 1137 5.78 -36.61 -10.29
CA LYS A 1137 6.11 -37.84 -9.53
C LYS A 1137 4.99 -38.23 -8.57
N LEU A 1138 4.54 -37.26 -7.76
CA LEU A 1138 3.44 -37.45 -6.80
C LEU A 1138 2.09 -37.76 -7.47
N THR A 1139 1.93 -37.45 -8.76
CA THR A 1139 0.72 -37.77 -9.56
C THR A 1139 0.86 -38.98 -10.48
N SER A 1140 2.01 -39.68 -10.47
CA SER A 1140 2.29 -40.79 -11.39
C SER A 1140 1.72 -42.12 -10.88
N PRO A 1141 0.78 -42.78 -11.59
CA PRO A 1141 0.22 -44.07 -11.14
C PRO A 1141 1.23 -45.22 -11.03
N LEU A 1142 2.41 -45.08 -11.65
CA LEU A 1142 3.46 -46.10 -11.70
C LEU A 1142 4.48 -46.02 -10.56
N GLU A 1143 4.53 -44.90 -9.81
CA GLU A 1143 5.48 -44.71 -8.69
C GLU A 1143 4.87 -45.06 -7.31
N TYR A 1144 3.76 -45.84 -7.28
CA TYR A 1144 3.04 -46.30 -6.08
C TYR A 1144 3.80 -47.30 -5.18
N ASN A 1145 5.13 -47.32 -5.26
CA ASN A 1145 6.04 -48.20 -4.48
C ASN A 1145 6.89 -47.43 -3.46
N LEU A 1146 6.54 -46.18 -3.12
CA LEU A 1146 7.05 -45.54 -1.91
C LEU A 1146 6.30 -46.06 -0.67
N PRO A 1147 6.95 -46.23 0.50
CA PRO A 1147 6.28 -46.69 1.72
C PRO A 1147 5.15 -45.75 2.16
N SER A 1148 3.98 -46.32 2.46
CA SER A 1148 2.77 -45.57 2.86
C SER A 1148 2.96 -44.70 4.12
N THR A 1149 3.93 -45.05 4.96
CA THR A 1149 4.29 -44.31 6.19
C THR A 1149 4.67 -42.86 5.96
N LEU A 1150 5.05 -42.43 4.75
CA LEU A 1150 5.30 -41.02 4.45
C LEU A 1150 4.00 -40.20 4.27
N LEU A 1151 2.97 -40.79 3.65
CA LEU A 1151 1.68 -40.13 3.44
C LEU A 1151 0.86 -40.05 4.73
N ASP A 1152 0.95 -41.05 5.60
CA ASP A 1152 0.25 -41.06 6.89
C ASP A 1152 0.79 -39.97 7.85
N ILE A 1153 2.10 -39.72 7.84
CA ILE A 1153 2.73 -38.63 8.61
C ILE A 1153 2.32 -37.25 8.08
N GLU A 1154 2.15 -37.08 6.77
CA GLU A 1154 1.60 -35.83 6.22
C GLU A 1154 0.14 -35.58 6.63
N ASN A 1155 -0.64 -36.64 6.90
CA ASN A 1155 -2.02 -36.51 7.38
C ASN A 1155 -2.10 -36.13 8.88
N GLU A 1156 -1.27 -36.71 9.75
CA GLU A 1156 -1.21 -36.28 11.16
C GLU A 1156 -0.75 -34.81 11.32
N LEU A 1157 0.10 -34.32 10.40
CA LEU A 1157 0.49 -32.90 10.35
C LEU A 1157 -0.63 -31.97 9.86
N ILE A 1158 -1.58 -32.48 9.06
CA ILE A 1158 -2.75 -31.70 8.61
C ILE A 1158 -3.70 -31.41 9.78
N GLU A 1159 -3.96 -32.37 10.68
CA GLU A 1159 -4.79 -32.10 11.87
C GLU A 1159 -4.04 -31.31 12.95
N SER A 1160 -2.77 -31.65 13.22
CA SER A 1160 -2.04 -31.09 14.37
C SER A 1160 -1.60 -29.62 14.19
N SER A 1161 -1.40 -29.14 12.96
CA SER A 1161 -1.05 -27.73 12.69
C SER A 1161 -2.25 -26.78 12.58
N CYS A 1162 -3.46 -27.27 12.37
CA CYS A 1162 -4.67 -26.46 12.16
C CYS A 1162 -5.31 -25.94 13.47
N LYS A 1163 -4.49 -25.44 14.41
CA LYS A 1163 -4.91 -24.72 15.62
C LYS A 1163 -4.56 -23.23 15.64
N VAL A 1164 -4.05 -22.71 14.53
CA VAL A 1164 -3.98 -21.26 14.30
C VAL A 1164 -5.32 -20.81 13.72
N THR A 1165 -6.19 -20.29 14.58
CA THR A 1165 -7.40 -19.56 14.15
C THR A 1165 -7.00 -18.19 13.61
N SER A 1166 -6.67 -18.12 12.33
CA SER A 1166 -6.47 -16.84 11.62
C SER A 1166 -7.83 -16.24 11.24
N PRO A 1167 -8.21 -15.04 11.72
CA PRO A 1167 -9.42 -14.38 11.28
C PRO A 1167 -9.25 -13.81 9.87
N THR A 1168 -10.08 -14.29 8.95
CA THR A 1168 -10.73 -13.51 7.89
C THR A 1168 -9.91 -12.43 7.17
N THR A 1169 -9.31 -12.82 6.04
CA THR A 1169 -9.67 -12.45 4.65
C THR A 1169 -10.49 -11.17 4.33
N TYR A 1170 -10.54 -10.15 5.19
CA TYR A 1170 -10.94 -8.81 4.78
C TYR A 1170 -9.73 -8.00 4.33
N VAL A 1171 -9.93 -7.00 3.47
CA VAL A 1171 -8.93 -5.95 3.24
C VAL A 1171 -9.05 -4.89 4.37
N LEU A 1172 -9.02 -5.37 5.62
CA LEU A 1172 -8.98 -4.58 6.84
C LEU A 1172 -7.56 -4.64 7.44
N GLU A 1173 -7.32 -3.82 8.45
CA GLU A 1173 -5.96 -3.34 8.79
C GLU A 1173 -5.18 -4.28 9.72
N GLU A 1174 -5.78 -5.36 10.23
CA GLU A 1174 -5.20 -6.23 11.26
C GLU A 1174 -4.07 -7.15 10.77
N ASP A 1175 -4.00 -7.42 9.45
CA ASP A 1175 -2.99 -8.30 8.84
C ASP A 1175 -1.67 -7.55 8.50
N GLU A 1176 -1.58 -6.27 8.88
CA GLU A 1176 -0.33 -5.49 8.82
C GLU A 1176 0.46 -5.63 10.13
N PRO A 1177 1.79 -5.82 10.09
CA PRO A 1177 2.59 -5.90 11.30
C PRO A 1177 2.50 -4.56 12.05
N ARG A 1178 2.04 -4.61 13.31
CA ARG A 1178 1.74 -3.43 14.13
C ARG A 1178 2.84 -2.39 14.03
N PHE A 1179 2.45 -1.16 13.73
CA PHE A 1179 3.35 -0.01 13.59
C PHE A 1179 4.30 0.11 14.80
N LEU A 1180 5.59 0.27 14.53
CA LEU A 1180 6.61 0.63 15.55
C LEU A 1180 6.42 2.05 16.13
N GLU A 1181 5.52 2.85 15.54
CA GLU A 1181 5.04 4.12 16.08
C GLU A 1181 3.50 4.10 15.97
N GLU A 1182 2.77 3.71 17.04
CA GLU A 1182 1.29 3.67 17.09
C GLU A 1182 0.69 5.07 16.87
N VAL A 1183 0.56 5.46 15.61
CA VAL A 1183 -0.15 6.67 15.19
C VAL A 1183 -0.62 6.48 13.76
N ASP A 1184 -1.81 5.89 13.63
CA ASP A 1184 -2.73 6.49 12.68
C ASP A 1184 -2.90 7.97 13.04
N TYR A 1185 -2.75 8.81 12.03
CA TYR A 1185 -2.99 10.25 12.09
C TYR A 1185 -4.07 10.64 11.07
N SER A 1186 -5.05 9.77 10.83
CA SER A 1186 -6.28 10.15 10.12
C SER A 1186 -6.91 11.35 10.84
N ALA A 1187 -7.45 12.30 10.07
CA ALA A 1187 -8.20 13.39 10.67
C ALA A 1187 -9.58 12.91 11.18
N GLU A 1188 -10.03 11.73 10.72
CA GLU A 1188 -11.35 11.18 10.98
C GLU A 1188 -11.44 10.26 12.21
N SER A 1189 -10.33 9.75 12.77
CA SER A 1189 -10.32 8.86 13.95
C SER A 1189 -11.11 9.42 15.15
N ASN A 1190 -12.36 8.97 15.22
CA ASN A 1190 -13.32 9.16 16.31
C ASN A 1190 -13.45 7.89 17.15
N ASP A 1191 -12.58 6.91 16.93
CA ASP A 1191 -12.48 5.68 17.70
C ASP A 1191 -12.33 6.02 19.19
N GLU A 1192 -13.36 5.71 19.97
CA GLU A 1192 -13.25 5.79 21.43
C GLU A 1192 -12.17 4.78 21.84
N PRO A 1193 -11.10 5.20 22.56
CA PRO A 1193 -10.02 4.29 22.90
C PRO A 1193 -10.55 3.19 23.82
N ASP A 1194 -10.45 1.94 23.35
CA ASP A 1194 -11.10 0.81 24.00
C ASP A 1194 -10.56 0.60 25.42
N ILE A 1195 -11.46 0.66 26.41
CA ILE A 1195 -11.08 0.95 27.81
C ILE A 1195 -10.49 -0.28 28.54
N ASP A 1196 -10.56 -1.46 27.93
CA ASP A 1196 -10.27 -2.73 28.63
C ASP A 1196 -8.83 -3.26 28.50
N LEU A 1197 -7.96 -2.70 27.64
CA LEU A 1197 -6.54 -3.08 27.56
C LEU A 1197 -5.64 -2.36 28.59
N ALA A 1198 -6.00 -2.50 29.88
CA ALA A 1198 -5.19 -2.04 31.01
C ALA A 1198 -5.26 -2.98 32.24
N ASN A 1199 -5.54 -4.27 32.06
CA ASN A 1199 -5.72 -5.24 33.16
C ASN A 1199 -4.95 -6.58 33.03
N ASN A 1200 -4.18 -6.82 31.97
CA ASN A 1200 -3.31 -8.01 31.85
C ASN A 1200 -1.83 -7.63 31.99
N ALA A 1201 -1.41 -7.35 33.22
CA ALA A 1201 -0.01 -7.20 33.59
C ALA A 1201 0.20 -7.80 34.99
N GLY A 1202 0.79 -9.00 35.05
CA GLY A 1202 1.05 -9.74 36.28
C GLY A 1202 0.32 -11.08 36.35
N ASP A 1203 1.00 -12.12 35.86
CA ASP A 1203 1.10 -13.45 36.50
C ASP A 1203 2.18 -14.25 35.74
N TYR A 1204 3.44 -13.93 36.05
CA TYR A 1204 4.61 -14.74 35.71
C TYR A 1204 5.23 -15.19 37.03
N GLU A 1205 5.21 -16.49 37.31
CA GLU A 1205 5.84 -17.04 38.51
C GLU A 1205 7.37 -16.98 38.38
N PRO A 1206 8.11 -16.36 39.32
CA PRO A 1206 9.55 -16.52 39.39
C PRO A 1206 9.86 -17.91 39.93
N CYS A 1207 10.33 -18.81 39.06
CA CYS A 1207 10.73 -20.14 39.49
C CYS A 1207 11.95 -20.05 40.43
N LEU A 1208 11.90 -20.77 41.55
CA LEU A 1208 13.01 -20.87 42.49
C LEU A 1208 14.07 -21.80 41.90
N HIS A 1209 15.29 -21.29 41.74
CA HIS A 1209 16.49 -22.12 41.85
C HIS A 1209 17.57 -21.37 42.63
N GLU A 1210 18.29 -22.12 43.45
CA GLU A 1210 19.42 -21.63 44.23
C GLU A 1210 20.63 -21.44 43.30
N ASP A 1211 21.33 -20.32 43.47
CA ASP A 1211 22.77 -20.38 43.66
C ASP A 1211 23.18 -19.20 44.55
N GLY A 1212 24.06 -19.47 45.51
CA GLY A 1212 24.52 -18.47 46.46
C GLY A 1212 26.04 -18.46 46.51
N LEU A 1213 26.62 -17.27 46.54
CA LEU A 1213 27.97 -17.02 47.08
C LEU A 1213 28.06 -15.57 47.58
N SER A 1214 29.06 -15.32 48.42
CA SER A 1214 29.34 -14.03 49.06
C SER A 1214 30.13 -13.10 48.10
N ASP A 1215 30.34 -11.80 48.34
CA ASP A 1215 30.63 -11.14 49.62
C ASP A 1215 30.28 -9.63 49.66
N SER A 1216 30.59 -8.99 50.79
CA SER A 1216 30.38 -7.55 51.03
C SER A 1216 31.40 -6.64 50.34
N GLU A 1217 31.03 -5.39 50.00
CA GLU A 1217 31.64 -4.21 50.66
C GLU A 1217 30.91 -2.85 50.49
N ILE A 1218 30.70 -2.20 51.64
CA ILE A 1218 30.95 -0.78 52.02
C ILE A 1218 30.84 0.36 50.98
N MET A 1219 30.16 1.44 51.41
CA MET A 1219 30.09 2.76 50.75
C MET A 1219 31.45 3.43 50.49
N ARG A 1220 31.59 4.14 49.36
CA ARG A 1220 32.03 5.56 49.37
C ARG A 1220 31.73 6.33 48.08
N THR A 1221 31.66 7.65 48.23
CA THR A 1221 31.51 8.66 47.17
C THR A 1221 32.87 9.03 46.56
N HIS A 1222 32.94 9.29 45.24
CA HIS A 1222 33.33 10.61 44.69
C HIS A 1222 33.17 10.67 43.16
N LEU A 1223 33.01 11.89 42.65
CA LEU A 1223 33.12 12.33 41.23
C LEU A 1223 34.60 12.38 40.78
N PRO A 1224 34.96 12.47 39.48
CA PRO A 1224 34.18 12.98 38.33
C PRO A 1224 33.43 11.93 37.52
#